data_AF-A0A0H2R3N5-F1
#
_entry.id   AF-A0A0H2R3N5-F1
#
_cell.length_a   1.000
_cell.length_b   1.000
_cell.length_c   1.000
_cell.angle_alpha   90.00
_cell.angle_beta   90.00
_cell.angle_gamma   90.00
#
_symmetry.space_group_name_H-M   'P 1'
#
loop_
_entity.id
_entity.type
_entity.pdbx_description
1 polymer ?
#
loop_
_entity_poly.entity_id
_entity_poly.type
_entity_poly.pdbx_seq_one_letter_code
_entity_poly.pdbx_strand_id
1 'polypeptide(L)'
;MSFGSQTSLTSVDTQASISTNATAPNLPGPGRNLGLLFDRGGDQVETLMNKFANNRRNVDATPNNPRTSLLSIDSHPSVSTNATAPNLPGPGRNLGLLLSRVGNQIETLLNKCANRFGMGPISVAKEIRLLCRHNEMTILELYTLSSRHLTDREVKKVKKRCKKLLKFVRSILLSTQIAALDQVTALAIEDSLIREMFAECQLENLDPKYDEPDLLTASAKALSSIKEAATHEFWSKIILQSEPVLDRDFIRNSLTDPNTSFIAARHISSVLRSSTSDVSSALIFEYIQAARKTWWNIECSNLSRCISDIERLHHSSFNTLSFFHALVEDIGERVVKQMIREQHSSPEFLYLICPMPQVEFDAGRDTPNIETSIVGVTDFRLDEFASLCVMLLKGLSGSDDFGGQITFIRNCDTAIRRLLDGAALLDELCIAYCHLKHFCDNETSIPGGREFLTKRDAPAVSILARALEDESSPNRQMLAAFLTVRFGALNRYCKLAMPPQIGNILNSRPFLFLTDLKESLTSSSTPKDSYILRLTVDGSSSTHRRRRIVTPKMLTRESETIAKISQKYLGRDIRIDILPYNVDEVIEIDVGGTESFNATGHFPVLVGYDESCRALYCALQRWGLKLYSSCVIDGSSNAVFSRDIEESWISDVFSVMALRSDPSDTITHAASCVEGAMDPTGPLHWRELWPEEDTCVKSLMDEENYRGLKTKVLPPLEKIAEDAEWEDIYAREFQNLMHAKQKSSDGELSSAEALRYFRVLPFSKNRMVTPASTNEENKNDDTRETGGSMSANEIDGRGARCSDSDVSADCAEIPKASDERLVSVTDQTITPQYQNREQAQTTDFHTTSRSDRSNRL
;
A
#
# COMPACT_ATOMS: atom_id res chain seq x y z
N MET A 1 -25.42 0.52 -53.05
CA MET A 1 -26.80 0.07 -52.77
C MET A 1 -27.36 0.98 -51.70
N SER A 2 -28.37 1.78 -52.06
CA SER A 2 -28.94 2.84 -51.24
C SER A 2 -30.25 2.35 -50.62
N PHE A 3 -30.31 2.30 -49.29
CA PHE A 3 -31.58 2.29 -48.57
C PHE A 3 -31.58 3.49 -47.62
N GLY A 4 -32.31 4.53 -48.04
CA GLY A 4 -32.71 5.63 -47.19
C GLY A 4 -34.04 5.31 -46.54
N SER A 5 -34.13 5.49 -45.23
CA SER A 5 -35.38 5.69 -44.53
C SER A 5 -35.21 6.89 -43.60
N GLN A 6 -35.67 8.05 -44.07
CA GLN A 6 -35.94 9.23 -43.26
C GLN A 6 -37.13 8.91 -42.33
N THR A 7 -36.87 8.84 -41.03
CA THR A 7 -37.90 8.92 -40.00
C THR A 7 -38.09 10.39 -39.62
N SER A 8 -39.22 10.95 -40.03
CA SER A 8 -39.72 12.26 -39.63
C SER A 8 -40.09 12.23 -38.14
N LEU A 9 -39.34 12.97 -37.31
CA LEU A 9 -39.69 13.29 -35.93
C LEU A 9 -40.77 14.38 -35.93
N THR A 10 -42.03 13.96 -35.78
CA THR A 10 -43.13 14.86 -35.41
C THR A 10 -43.01 15.23 -33.94
N SER A 11 -42.73 16.50 -33.67
CA SER A 11 -42.92 17.13 -32.36
C SER A 11 -44.40 16.98 -31.96
N VAL A 12 -44.65 16.25 -30.88
CA VAL A 12 -45.95 16.23 -30.22
C VAL A 12 -45.94 17.37 -29.21
N ASP A 13 -46.62 18.46 -29.54
CA ASP A 13 -46.94 19.51 -28.58
C ASP A 13 -47.71 18.88 -27.42
N THR A 14 -47.05 18.82 -26.27
CA THR A 14 -47.67 18.40 -25.02
C THR A 14 -48.54 19.56 -24.55
N GLN A 15 -49.79 19.60 -25.02
CA GLN A 15 -50.82 20.39 -24.36
C GLN A 15 -50.93 19.87 -22.93
N ALA A 16 -50.47 20.69 -21.99
CA ALA A 16 -50.75 20.50 -20.57
C ALA A 16 -52.26 20.60 -20.35
N SER A 17 -52.96 19.46 -20.40
CA SER A 17 -54.29 19.36 -19.85
C SER A 17 -54.14 19.54 -18.33
N ILE A 18 -54.50 20.71 -17.84
CA ILE A 18 -54.70 20.95 -16.41
C ILE A 18 -55.72 19.90 -15.95
N SER A 19 -55.22 18.89 -15.23
CA SER A 19 -56.05 17.89 -14.57
C SER A 19 -57.07 18.62 -13.69
N THR A 20 -58.35 18.32 -13.89
CA THR A 20 -59.51 18.84 -13.16
C THR A 20 -59.55 18.43 -11.67
N ASN A 21 -58.41 18.01 -11.11
CA ASN A 21 -58.23 17.59 -9.72
C ASN A 21 -57.43 18.60 -8.88
N ALA A 22 -57.29 19.84 -9.36
CA ALA A 22 -56.79 20.95 -8.55
C ALA A 22 -57.72 21.14 -7.34
N THR A 23 -57.29 20.61 -6.20
CA THR A 23 -58.02 20.73 -4.94
C THR A 23 -57.89 22.18 -4.48
N ALA A 24 -58.95 22.97 -4.70
CA ALA A 24 -59.04 24.29 -4.09
C ALA A 24 -58.94 24.15 -2.56
N PRO A 25 -58.16 25.01 -1.86
CA PRO A 25 -58.11 24.98 -0.40
C PRO A 25 -59.53 25.09 0.15
N ASN A 26 -59.86 24.24 1.13
CA ASN A 26 -61.17 24.11 1.79
C ASN A 26 -62.29 23.32 1.09
N LEU A 27 -62.06 22.61 -0.02
CA LEU A 27 -63.07 21.65 -0.51
C LEU A 27 -63.14 20.40 0.40
N PRO A 28 -64.35 19.88 0.73
CA PRO A 28 -64.50 18.69 1.55
C PRO A 28 -63.88 17.48 0.83
N GLY A 29 -62.77 16.98 1.36
CA GLY A 29 -62.03 15.85 0.81
C GLY A 29 -60.74 15.57 1.60
N PRO A 30 -60.05 14.45 1.34
CA PRO A 30 -58.85 14.04 2.08
C PRO A 30 -57.75 15.10 2.11
N GLY A 31 -57.63 15.90 1.04
CA GLY A 31 -56.66 17.01 0.94
C GLY A 31 -56.90 18.15 1.94
N ARG A 32 -58.15 18.41 2.35
CA ARG A 32 -58.47 19.46 3.33
C ARG A 32 -58.04 19.08 4.75
N ASN A 33 -58.21 17.81 5.12
CA ASN A 33 -57.76 17.32 6.43
C ASN A 33 -56.23 17.36 6.53
N LEU A 34 -55.54 17.07 5.42
CA LEU A 34 -54.09 17.19 5.31
C LEU A 34 -53.62 18.64 5.40
N GLY A 35 -54.27 19.57 4.69
CA GLY A 35 -53.97 21.01 4.80
C GLY A 35 -54.11 21.52 6.24
N LEU A 36 -55.23 21.22 6.90
CA LEU A 36 -55.48 21.60 8.29
C LEU A 36 -54.49 20.96 9.28
N LEU A 37 -54.02 19.74 9.00
CA LEU A 37 -52.98 19.09 9.80
C LEU A 37 -51.64 19.81 9.67
N PHE A 38 -51.25 20.19 8.44
CA PHE A 38 -50.01 20.92 8.19
C PHE A 38 -50.03 22.33 8.77
N ASP A 39 -51.13 23.06 8.62
CA ASP A 39 -51.27 24.41 9.19
C ASP A 39 -51.16 24.34 10.73
N ARG A 40 -51.90 23.40 11.35
CA ARG A 40 -51.85 23.20 12.80
C ARG A 40 -50.49 22.72 13.30
N GLY A 41 -49.80 21.89 12.51
CA GLY A 41 -48.43 21.46 12.79
C GLY A 41 -47.43 22.62 12.69
N GLY A 42 -47.57 23.46 11.67
CA GLY A 42 -46.77 24.68 11.47
C GLY A 42 -46.90 25.66 12.63
N ASP A 43 -48.13 25.97 13.03
CA ASP A 43 -48.42 26.87 14.16
C ASP A 43 -47.82 26.38 15.47
N GLN A 44 -47.84 25.06 15.71
CA GLN A 44 -47.24 24.46 16.90
C GLN A 44 -45.72 24.55 16.90
N VAL A 45 -45.08 24.28 15.75
CA VAL A 45 -43.63 24.40 15.60
C VAL A 45 -43.19 25.85 15.76
N GLU A 46 -43.91 26.80 15.16
CA GLU A 46 -43.64 28.23 15.29
C GLU A 46 -43.78 28.70 16.75
N THR A 47 -44.85 28.31 17.43
CA THR A 47 -45.06 28.63 18.86
C THR A 47 -43.92 28.08 19.72
N LEU A 48 -43.45 26.87 19.43
CA LEU A 48 -42.38 26.21 20.16
C LEU A 48 -41.03 26.89 19.90
N MET A 49 -40.74 27.29 18.66
CA MET A 49 -39.56 28.08 18.31
C MET A 49 -39.58 29.49 18.95
N ASN A 50 -40.72 30.17 18.94
CA ASN A 50 -40.89 31.48 19.57
C ASN A 50 -40.71 31.42 21.09
N LYS A 51 -41.21 30.34 21.73
CA LYS A 51 -40.99 30.10 23.16
C LYS A 51 -39.52 29.89 23.50
N PHE A 52 -38.78 29.17 22.66
CA PHE A 52 -37.33 28.98 22.83
C PHE A 52 -36.54 30.27 22.59
N ALA A 53 -36.90 31.06 21.57
CA ALA A 53 -36.28 32.36 21.31
C ALA A 53 -36.48 33.34 22.48
N ASN A 54 -37.68 33.36 23.07
CA ASN A 54 -38.02 34.23 24.19
C ASN A 54 -37.31 33.84 25.49
N ASN A 55 -37.10 32.54 25.75
CA ASN A 55 -36.35 32.09 26.93
C ASN A 55 -34.89 32.56 26.94
N ARG A 56 -34.30 32.90 25.79
CA ARG A 56 -32.93 33.41 25.70
C ARG A 56 -32.78 34.86 26.17
N ARG A 57 -33.83 35.67 26.09
CA ARG A 57 -33.80 37.09 26.51
C ARG A 57 -33.75 37.28 28.03
N ASN A 58 -34.00 36.23 28.81
CA ASN A 58 -34.12 36.32 30.28
C ASN A 58 -33.00 35.61 31.07
N VAL A 59 -31.88 35.21 30.45
CA VAL A 59 -30.87 34.33 31.10
C VAL A 59 -29.84 35.08 31.97
N ASP A 60 -29.85 36.42 32.03
CA ASP A 60 -28.97 37.17 32.96
C ASP A 60 -29.52 37.34 34.38
N ALA A 61 -30.65 36.70 34.72
CA ALA A 61 -31.16 36.66 36.09
C ALA A 61 -30.98 35.27 36.71
N THR A 62 -30.26 35.22 37.84
CA THR A 62 -30.02 34.03 38.68
C THR A 62 -31.26 33.14 38.88
N PRO A 63 -31.17 31.80 38.73
CA PRO A 63 -32.35 30.96 38.62
C PRO A 63 -32.89 30.48 39.98
N ASN A 64 -34.10 30.90 40.33
CA ASN A 64 -35.00 30.12 41.18
C ASN A 64 -35.85 29.22 40.28
N ASN A 65 -35.88 27.94 40.64
CA ASN A 65 -36.28 26.80 39.83
C ASN A 65 -37.81 26.60 39.79
N PRO A 66 -38.52 26.76 38.66
CA PRO A 66 -39.90 26.29 38.53
C PRO A 66 -39.91 24.94 37.81
N ARG A 67 -40.35 23.90 38.52
CA ARG A 67 -40.74 22.61 37.93
C ARG A 67 -41.92 22.83 36.99
N THR A 68 -41.71 22.66 35.68
CA THR A 68 -42.78 22.56 34.69
C THR A 68 -43.10 21.09 34.47
N SER A 69 -44.22 20.63 35.00
CA SER A 69 -44.76 19.29 34.79
C SER A 69 -45.38 19.24 33.39
N LEU A 70 -44.72 18.54 32.47
CA LEU A 70 -45.27 18.26 31.15
C LEU A 70 -46.16 17.01 31.30
N LEU A 71 -47.47 17.20 31.18
CA LEU A 71 -48.47 16.14 31.23
C LEU A 71 -48.22 15.16 30.07
N SER A 72 -47.82 13.93 30.40
CA SER A 72 -47.87 12.78 29.49
C SER A 72 -49.33 12.48 29.21
N ILE A 73 -49.76 12.68 27.97
CA ILE A 73 -51.04 12.17 27.50
C ILE A 73 -50.77 10.74 27.07
N ASP A 74 -51.15 9.79 27.92
CA ASP A 74 -51.13 8.36 27.58
C ASP A 74 -52.21 8.10 26.54
N SER A 75 -51.83 8.13 25.26
CA SER A 75 -52.70 7.73 24.18
C SER A 75 -52.78 6.20 24.12
N HIS A 76 -53.90 5.63 24.52
CA HIS A 76 -54.20 4.23 24.24
C HIS A 76 -54.21 4.00 22.72
N PRO A 77 -53.43 3.04 22.19
CA PRO A 77 -53.44 2.73 20.76
C PRO A 77 -54.74 2.03 20.39
N SER A 78 -55.73 2.80 19.95
CA SER A 78 -56.90 2.27 19.26
C SER A 78 -56.48 1.90 17.84
N VAL A 79 -56.11 0.64 17.63
CA VAL A 79 -55.86 0.10 16.30
C VAL A 79 -57.22 -0.08 15.62
N SER A 80 -57.58 0.87 14.76
CA SER A 80 -58.72 0.74 13.87
C SER A 80 -58.55 -0.48 12.97
N THR A 81 -59.61 -1.26 12.79
CA THR A 81 -59.69 -2.46 11.92
C THR A 81 -59.39 -2.16 10.44
N ASN A 82 -59.20 -0.88 10.09
CA ASN A 82 -58.85 -0.41 8.75
C ASN A 82 -57.38 0.05 8.62
N ALA A 83 -56.54 -0.23 9.63
CA ALA A 83 -55.11 0.09 9.58
C ALA A 83 -54.43 -0.69 8.45
N THR A 84 -54.17 -0.01 7.34
CA THR A 84 -53.41 -0.56 6.21
C THR A 84 -52.01 -0.93 6.69
N ALA A 85 -51.65 -2.21 6.58
CA ALA A 85 -50.32 -2.68 6.95
C ALA A 85 -49.23 -1.87 6.21
N PRO A 86 -48.12 -1.51 6.88
CA PRO A 86 -47.03 -0.78 6.26
C PRO A 86 -46.53 -1.56 5.03
N ASN A 87 -46.16 -0.84 3.97
CA ASN A 87 -45.65 -1.35 2.70
C ASN A 87 -46.61 -2.08 1.75
N LEU A 88 -47.91 -2.16 2.02
CA LEU A 88 -48.87 -2.62 0.99
C LEU A 88 -48.95 -1.61 -0.18
N PRO A 89 -49.01 -2.08 -1.44
CA PRO A 89 -49.15 -1.20 -2.60
C PRO A 89 -50.49 -0.45 -2.53
N GLY A 90 -50.44 0.87 -2.34
CA GLY A 90 -51.62 1.73 -2.27
C GLY A 90 -51.28 3.17 -1.85
N PRO A 91 -52.25 4.11 -1.94
CA PRO A 91 -52.05 5.52 -1.62
C PRO A 91 -51.51 5.78 -0.20
N GLY A 92 -51.86 4.90 0.76
CA GLY A 92 -51.35 4.95 2.13
C GLY A 92 -49.83 4.78 2.23
N ARG A 93 -49.19 4.03 1.32
CA ARG A 93 -47.73 3.86 1.30
C ARG A 93 -47.02 5.15 0.93
N ASN A 94 -47.52 5.88 -0.07
CA ASN A 94 -46.96 7.17 -0.46
C ASN A 94 -47.08 8.19 0.68
N LEU A 95 -48.22 8.19 1.38
CA LEU A 95 -48.42 9.05 2.54
C LEU A 95 -47.52 8.66 3.72
N GLY A 96 -47.35 7.36 3.99
CA GLY A 96 -46.44 6.86 5.01
C GLY A 96 -44.97 7.23 4.73
N LEU A 97 -44.52 7.10 3.48
CA LEU A 97 -43.18 7.52 3.06
C LEU A 97 -43.01 9.04 3.17
N LEU A 98 -44.04 9.83 2.83
CA LEU A 98 -44.02 11.29 3.00
C LEU A 98 -43.91 11.66 4.49
N LEU A 99 -44.76 11.08 5.35
CA LEU A 99 -44.76 11.37 6.80
C LEU A 99 -43.46 10.91 7.47
N SER A 100 -42.90 9.77 7.07
CA SER A 100 -41.58 9.32 7.54
C SER A 100 -40.48 10.29 7.09
N ARG A 101 -40.50 10.74 5.83
CA ARG A 101 -39.53 11.73 5.34
C ARG A 101 -39.63 13.06 6.08
N VAL A 102 -40.85 13.54 6.34
CA VAL A 102 -41.09 14.76 7.14
C VAL A 102 -40.64 14.55 8.59
N GLY A 103 -40.96 13.41 9.19
CA GLY A 103 -40.51 13.03 10.53
C GLY A 103 -38.99 13.05 10.65
N ASN A 104 -38.29 12.41 9.73
CA ASN A 104 -36.81 12.39 9.69
C ASN A 104 -36.22 13.80 9.54
N GLN A 105 -36.85 14.68 8.76
CA GLN A 105 -36.41 16.07 8.62
C GLN A 105 -36.62 16.87 9.91
N ILE A 106 -37.79 16.75 10.55
CA ILE A 106 -38.09 17.42 11.83
C ILE A 106 -37.14 16.90 12.91
N GLU A 107 -36.91 15.59 12.99
CA GLU A 107 -35.95 14.99 13.92
C GLU A 107 -34.54 15.53 13.68
N THR A 108 -34.08 15.58 12.42
CA THR A 108 -32.78 16.16 12.08
C THR A 108 -32.68 17.62 12.49
N LEU A 109 -33.74 18.40 12.28
CA LEU A 109 -33.82 19.81 12.66
C LEU A 109 -33.78 19.96 14.19
N LEU A 110 -34.57 19.19 14.93
CA LEU A 110 -34.59 19.19 16.39
C LEU A 110 -33.26 18.73 16.98
N ASN A 111 -32.62 17.71 16.41
CA ASN A 111 -31.28 17.26 16.82
C ASN A 111 -30.23 18.34 16.56
N LYS A 112 -30.26 19.00 15.38
CA LYS A 112 -29.40 20.16 15.09
C LYS A 112 -29.68 21.32 16.06
N CYS A 113 -30.94 21.56 16.39
CA CYS A 113 -31.38 22.61 17.30
C CYS A 113 -30.91 22.33 18.73
N ALA A 114 -31.12 21.12 19.24
CA ALA A 114 -30.63 20.67 20.54
C ALA A 114 -29.11 20.73 20.63
N ASN A 115 -28.39 20.37 19.57
CA ASN A 115 -26.93 20.53 19.49
C ASN A 115 -26.51 22.00 19.54
N ARG A 116 -27.20 22.89 18.81
CA ARG A 116 -26.96 24.36 18.86
C ARG A 116 -27.24 24.95 20.24
N PHE A 117 -28.23 24.42 20.95
CA PHE A 117 -28.58 24.85 22.31
C PHE A 117 -27.74 24.18 23.40
N GLY A 118 -26.74 23.38 23.03
CA GLY A 118 -25.89 22.66 23.99
C GLY A 118 -26.62 21.59 24.81
N MET A 119 -27.77 21.13 24.30
CA MET A 119 -28.63 20.16 24.95
C MET A 119 -28.50 18.75 24.37
N GLY A 120 -27.85 18.57 23.22
CA GLY A 120 -27.63 17.25 22.63
C GLY A 120 -26.42 16.49 23.21
N PRO A 121 -26.32 15.16 22.97
CA PRO A 121 -25.25 14.32 23.48
C PRO A 121 -23.86 14.79 23.03
N ILE A 122 -23.72 15.22 21.77
CA ILE A 122 -22.47 15.74 21.20
C ILE A 122 -21.99 16.98 21.98
N SER A 123 -22.90 17.89 22.32
CA SER A 123 -22.51 19.08 23.07
C SER A 123 -22.13 18.76 24.51
N VAL A 124 -22.79 17.80 25.15
CA VAL A 124 -22.41 17.36 26.50
C VAL A 124 -21.04 16.69 26.48
N ALA A 125 -20.74 15.88 25.46
CA ALA A 125 -19.42 15.31 25.27
C ALA A 125 -18.36 16.40 25.04
N LYS A 126 -18.66 17.43 24.24
CA LYS A 126 -17.78 18.60 24.07
C LYS A 126 -17.52 19.34 25.39
N GLU A 127 -18.54 19.55 26.22
CA GLU A 127 -18.37 20.13 27.56
C GLU A 127 -17.48 19.26 28.45
N ILE A 128 -17.61 17.93 28.39
CA ILE A 128 -16.75 16.99 29.11
C ILE A 128 -15.30 17.17 28.66
N ARG A 129 -15.04 17.15 27.34
CA ARG A 129 -13.69 17.37 26.76
C ARG A 129 -13.08 18.71 27.18
N LEU A 130 -13.88 19.79 27.21
CA LEU A 130 -13.43 21.11 27.66
C LEU A 130 -13.12 21.14 29.17
N LEU A 131 -13.95 20.51 30.00
CA LEU A 131 -13.68 20.41 31.45
C LEU A 131 -12.43 19.57 31.73
N CYS A 132 -12.18 18.55 30.91
CA CYS A 132 -10.95 17.76 30.92
C CYS A 132 -9.83 18.38 30.05
N ARG A 133 -10.01 19.61 29.55
CA ARG A 133 -9.00 20.38 28.79
C ARG A 133 -8.34 19.60 27.64
N HIS A 134 -9.09 18.74 26.94
CA HIS A 134 -8.58 17.97 25.80
C HIS A 134 -8.04 18.85 24.68
N ASN A 135 -8.53 20.09 24.56
CA ASN A 135 -8.05 21.06 23.58
C ASN A 135 -6.73 21.73 23.96
N GLU A 136 -6.30 21.61 25.21
CA GLU A 136 -5.03 22.17 25.72
C GLU A 136 -3.92 21.12 25.80
N MET A 137 -4.25 19.86 25.50
CA MET A 137 -3.38 18.71 25.75
C MET A 137 -3.07 17.96 24.47
N THR A 138 -1.83 17.51 24.39
CA THR A 138 -1.41 16.51 23.41
C THR A 138 -1.96 15.13 23.77
N ILE A 139 -2.02 14.24 22.78
CA ILE A 139 -2.40 12.83 23.00
C ILE A 139 -1.51 12.22 24.08
N LEU A 140 -0.18 12.41 24.00
CA LEU A 140 0.75 11.86 24.99
C LEU A 140 0.48 12.34 26.42
N GLU A 141 0.11 13.62 26.60
CA GLU A 141 -0.26 14.18 27.91
C GLU A 141 -1.54 13.55 28.47
N LEU A 142 -2.52 13.23 27.62
CA LEU A 142 -3.75 12.56 28.06
C LEU A 142 -3.49 11.16 28.61
N TYR A 143 -2.53 10.42 28.04
CA TYR A 143 -2.20 9.06 28.51
C TYR A 143 -1.22 9.03 29.69
N THR A 144 -0.29 9.99 29.77
CA THR A 144 0.68 10.06 30.88
C THR A 144 0.05 10.53 32.20
N LEU A 145 -0.92 11.46 32.13
CA LEU A 145 -1.48 12.14 33.28
C LEU A 145 -2.69 11.42 33.88
N SER A 146 -2.66 10.08 34.00
CA SER A 146 -3.72 9.32 34.67
C SER A 146 -3.93 9.74 36.14
N SER A 147 -3.01 10.52 36.73
CA SER A 147 -3.13 11.14 38.05
C SER A 147 -3.49 12.64 38.01
N ARG A 148 -4.12 13.12 36.93
CA ARG A 148 -4.46 14.54 36.84
C ARG A 148 -5.33 14.95 38.01
N HIS A 149 -4.83 15.88 38.82
CA HIS A 149 -5.60 16.51 39.88
C HIS A 149 -6.62 17.47 39.28
N LEU A 150 -7.68 16.94 38.66
CA LEU A 150 -8.93 17.68 38.58
C LEU A 150 -9.33 18.00 40.01
N THR A 151 -9.67 19.26 40.28
CA THR A 151 -10.20 19.63 41.59
C THR A 151 -11.47 18.82 41.86
N ASP A 152 -11.78 18.52 43.13
CA ASP A 152 -13.03 17.81 43.48
C ASP A 152 -14.28 18.45 42.87
N ARG A 153 -14.24 19.78 42.67
CA ARG A 153 -15.30 20.54 42.02
C ARG A 153 -15.39 20.22 40.52
N GLU A 154 -14.27 20.10 39.83
CA GLU A 154 -14.22 19.69 38.42
C GLU A 154 -14.63 18.24 38.25
N VAL A 155 -14.13 17.32 39.08
CA VAL A 155 -14.55 15.90 39.08
C VAL A 155 -16.07 15.78 39.24
N LYS A 156 -16.66 16.50 40.21
CA LYS A 156 -18.11 16.54 40.40
C LYS A 156 -18.84 17.10 39.17
N LYS A 157 -18.29 18.11 38.49
CA LYS A 157 -18.86 18.67 37.26
C LYS A 157 -18.79 17.67 36.11
N VAL A 158 -17.65 17.03 35.88
CA VAL A 158 -17.46 16.02 34.83
C VAL A 158 -18.40 14.84 35.08
N LYS A 159 -18.42 14.27 36.29
CA LYS A 159 -19.35 13.19 36.67
C LYS A 159 -20.81 13.57 36.47
N LYS A 160 -21.20 14.82 36.76
CA LYS A 160 -22.55 15.33 36.48
C LYS A 160 -22.86 15.33 34.98
N ARG A 161 -21.89 15.69 34.13
CA ARG A 161 -22.04 15.66 32.66
C ARG A 161 -22.03 14.24 32.12
N CYS A 162 -21.19 13.33 32.62
CA CYS A 162 -21.23 11.90 32.28
C CYS A 162 -22.60 11.29 32.59
N LYS A 163 -23.16 11.55 33.78
CA LYS A 163 -24.54 11.15 34.12
C LYS A 163 -25.58 11.76 33.20
N LYS A 164 -25.39 13.01 32.76
CA LYS A 164 -26.27 13.66 31.77
C LYS A 164 -26.17 12.96 30.40
N LEU A 165 -24.97 12.55 29.99
CA LEU A 165 -24.75 11.81 28.74
C LEU A 165 -25.42 10.43 28.78
N LEU A 166 -25.28 9.69 29.89
CA LEU A 166 -25.95 8.40 30.10
C LEU A 166 -27.48 8.51 30.11
N LYS A 167 -28.05 9.69 30.44
CA LYS A 167 -29.50 9.91 30.27
C LYS A 167 -29.92 9.94 28.81
N PHE A 168 -29.07 10.42 27.89
CA PHE A 168 -29.36 10.40 26.45
C PHE A 168 -29.31 8.99 25.86
N VAL A 169 -28.50 8.10 26.43
CA VAL A 169 -28.51 6.67 26.06
C VAL A 169 -29.89 6.03 26.29
N ARG A 170 -30.68 6.57 27.22
CA ARG A 170 -32.07 6.14 27.50
C ARG A 170 -33.14 7.02 26.85
N SER A 171 -32.74 7.86 25.88
CA SER A 171 -33.68 8.65 25.08
C SER A 171 -34.69 7.73 24.36
N ILE A 172 -35.89 8.23 24.11
CA ILE A 172 -36.89 7.51 23.30
C ILE A 172 -36.49 7.55 21.81
N LEU A 173 -35.69 8.53 21.41
CA LEU A 173 -35.24 8.69 20.02
C LEU A 173 -33.97 7.86 19.78
N LEU A 174 -34.08 6.85 18.91
CA LEU A 174 -33.00 5.93 18.55
C LEU A 174 -31.72 6.67 18.09
N SER A 175 -31.86 7.68 17.22
CA SER A 175 -30.72 8.48 16.74
C SER A 175 -29.95 9.18 17.86
N THR A 176 -30.66 9.63 18.91
CA THR A 176 -30.06 10.26 20.09
C THR A 176 -29.38 9.22 20.98
N GLN A 177 -29.94 8.02 21.10
CA GLN A 177 -29.33 6.93 21.86
C GLN A 177 -28.01 6.49 21.23
N ILE A 178 -28.01 6.20 19.91
CA ILE A 178 -26.82 5.82 19.15
C ILE A 178 -25.75 6.90 19.25
N ALA A 179 -26.10 8.17 18.98
CA ALA A 179 -25.15 9.27 19.09
C ALA A 179 -24.59 9.44 20.52
N ALA A 180 -25.40 9.19 21.56
CA ALA A 180 -24.92 9.23 22.94
C ALA A 180 -23.96 8.07 23.25
N LEU A 181 -24.27 6.85 22.80
CA LEU A 181 -23.44 5.67 22.96
C LEU A 181 -22.09 5.84 22.24
N ASP A 182 -22.08 6.37 21.02
CA ASP A 182 -20.85 6.67 20.29
C ASP A 182 -19.97 7.67 21.04
N GLN A 183 -20.56 8.70 21.65
CA GLN A 183 -19.80 9.66 22.47
C GLN A 183 -19.28 9.05 23.77
N VAL A 184 -20.03 8.14 24.41
CA VAL A 184 -19.54 7.40 25.60
C VAL A 184 -18.34 6.53 25.21
N THR A 185 -18.46 5.76 24.14
CA THR A 185 -17.38 4.94 23.56
C THR A 185 -16.14 5.78 23.26
N ALA A 186 -16.30 6.90 22.54
CA ALA A 186 -15.18 7.78 22.20
C ALA A 186 -14.49 8.36 23.44
N LEU A 187 -15.25 8.93 24.38
CA LEU A 187 -14.70 9.52 25.60
C LEU A 187 -13.99 8.48 26.49
N ALA A 188 -14.53 7.27 26.59
CA ALA A 188 -13.92 6.19 27.38
C ALA A 188 -12.60 5.68 26.77
N ILE A 189 -12.44 5.75 25.44
CA ILE A 189 -11.21 5.40 24.73
C ILE A 189 -10.17 6.51 24.81
N GLU A 190 -10.60 7.76 24.62
CA GLU A 190 -9.73 8.94 24.59
C GLU A 190 -9.11 9.28 25.96
N ASP A 191 -9.77 8.96 27.08
CA ASP A 191 -9.38 9.43 28.41
C ASP A 191 -9.69 8.40 29.51
N SER A 192 -8.63 7.89 30.16
CA SER A 192 -8.72 6.88 31.22
C SER A 192 -9.50 7.34 32.45
N LEU A 193 -9.40 8.62 32.82
CA LEU A 193 -10.12 9.20 33.95
C LEU A 193 -11.61 9.30 33.66
N ILE A 194 -11.99 9.73 32.45
CA ILE A 194 -13.41 9.76 32.05
C ILE A 194 -14.00 8.36 32.04
N ARG A 195 -13.24 7.36 31.58
CA ARG A 195 -13.64 5.96 31.62
C ARG A 195 -13.92 5.48 33.04
N GLU A 196 -13.04 5.78 34.00
CA GLU A 196 -13.26 5.47 35.42
C GLU A 196 -14.52 6.16 35.96
N MET A 197 -14.75 7.42 35.59
CA MET A 197 -15.98 8.12 35.98
C MET A 197 -17.24 7.48 35.40
N PHE A 198 -17.18 6.90 34.20
CA PHE A 198 -18.27 6.11 33.65
C PHE A 198 -18.44 4.77 34.38
N ALA A 199 -17.36 4.08 34.73
CA ALA A 199 -17.40 2.84 35.51
C ALA A 199 -18.06 3.04 36.89
N GLU A 200 -17.86 4.22 37.51
CA GLU A 200 -18.54 4.61 38.75
C GLU A 200 -20.01 5.03 38.57
N CYS A 201 -20.48 5.19 37.33
CA CYS A 201 -21.87 5.44 37.04
C CYS A 201 -22.65 4.11 36.95
N GLN A 202 -23.97 4.17 37.08
CA GLN A 202 -24.84 3.00 36.92
C GLN A 202 -24.80 2.52 35.46
N LEU A 203 -23.96 1.51 35.17
CA LEU A 203 -23.77 0.94 33.83
C LEU A 203 -25.01 0.23 33.29
N GLU A 204 -25.95 -0.15 34.16
CA GLU A 204 -27.29 -0.65 33.82
C GLU A 204 -28.06 0.30 32.88
N ASN A 205 -27.66 1.59 32.81
CA ASN A 205 -28.26 2.53 31.87
C ASN A 205 -27.81 2.33 30.43
N LEU A 206 -26.78 1.52 30.18
CA LEU A 206 -26.33 1.17 28.83
C LEU A 206 -27.16 0.03 28.24
N ASP A 207 -27.83 -0.79 29.06
CA ASP A 207 -28.72 -1.84 28.58
C ASP A 207 -29.84 -1.21 27.74
N PRO A 208 -29.90 -1.50 26.43
CA PRO A 208 -30.84 -0.84 25.56
C PRO A 208 -32.27 -1.30 25.88
N LYS A 209 -33.21 -0.37 25.79
CA LYS A 209 -34.64 -0.68 25.98
C LYS A 209 -35.29 -1.35 24.76
N TYR A 210 -34.62 -1.27 23.62
CA TYR A 210 -35.13 -1.70 22.32
C TYR A 210 -34.16 -2.70 21.71
N ASP A 211 -34.69 -3.75 21.09
CA ASP A 211 -33.92 -4.82 20.46
C ASP A 211 -33.49 -4.46 19.03
N GLU A 212 -33.08 -3.21 18.82
CA GLU A 212 -32.56 -2.74 17.53
C GLU A 212 -31.09 -3.18 17.38
N PRO A 213 -30.70 -3.88 16.31
CA PRO A 213 -29.35 -4.44 16.14
C PRO A 213 -28.22 -3.41 16.29
N ASP A 214 -28.41 -2.22 15.69
CA ASP A 214 -27.43 -1.14 15.76
C ASP A 214 -27.29 -0.58 17.18
N LEU A 215 -28.40 -0.51 17.91
CA LEU A 215 -28.43 -0.03 19.29
C LEU A 215 -27.76 -1.05 20.24
N LEU A 216 -28.03 -2.34 20.05
CA LEU A 216 -27.38 -3.43 20.79
C LEU A 216 -25.86 -3.40 20.56
N THR A 217 -25.44 -3.22 19.30
CA THR A 217 -24.03 -3.13 18.93
C THR A 217 -23.36 -1.89 19.54
N ALA A 218 -23.98 -0.71 19.43
CA ALA A 218 -23.46 0.52 20.01
C ALA A 218 -23.40 0.46 21.55
N SER A 219 -24.39 -0.17 22.19
CA SER A 219 -24.42 -0.40 23.64
C SER A 219 -23.29 -1.33 24.09
N ALA A 220 -23.13 -2.47 23.41
CA ALA A 220 -22.04 -3.40 23.68
C ALA A 220 -20.67 -2.73 23.56
N LYS A 221 -20.45 -1.93 22.49
CA LYS A 221 -19.21 -1.16 22.32
C LYS A 221 -18.98 -0.15 23.46
N ALA A 222 -20.01 0.60 23.86
CA ALA A 222 -19.88 1.55 24.96
C ALA A 222 -19.56 0.85 26.29
N LEU A 223 -20.21 -0.28 26.56
CA LEU A 223 -19.99 -1.08 27.75
C LEU A 223 -18.58 -1.68 27.77
N SER A 224 -18.12 -2.28 26.67
CA SER A 224 -16.77 -2.84 26.54
C SER A 224 -15.70 -1.75 26.67
N SER A 225 -15.90 -0.55 26.09
CA SER A 225 -14.97 0.58 26.26
C SER A 225 -14.77 1.00 27.70
N ILE A 226 -15.78 0.77 28.56
CA ILE A 226 -15.70 1.10 29.98
C ILE A 226 -15.07 -0.06 30.77
N LYS A 227 -15.42 -1.30 30.44
CA LYS A 227 -15.02 -2.50 31.21
C LYS A 227 -13.64 -3.06 30.84
N GLU A 228 -13.21 -2.94 29.59
CA GLU A 228 -11.99 -3.58 29.07
C GLU A 228 -10.71 -2.85 29.50
N ALA A 229 -10.44 -2.81 30.80
CA ALA A 229 -9.33 -2.08 31.39
C ALA A 229 -7.97 -2.47 30.79
N ALA A 230 -7.74 -3.78 30.63
CA ALA A 230 -6.49 -4.36 30.16
C ALA A 230 -6.12 -3.91 28.74
N THR A 231 -7.09 -3.88 27.82
CA THR A 231 -6.87 -3.43 26.44
C THR A 231 -6.40 -2.00 26.39
N HIS A 232 -7.04 -1.07 27.12
CA HIS A 232 -6.58 0.31 27.14
C HIS A 232 -5.22 0.44 27.82
N GLU A 233 -4.96 -0.28 28.92
CA GLU A 233 -3.66 -0.21 29.60
C GLU A 233 -2.53 -0.65 28.66
N PHE A 234 -2.75 -1.71 27.89
CA PHE A 234 -1.81 -2.16 26.85
C PHE A 234 -1.56 -1.09 25.79
N TRP A 235 -2.63 -0.58 25.16
CA TRP A 235 -2.49 0.43 24.10
C TRP A 235 -1.92 1.76 24.62
N SER A 236 -2.22 2.11 25.87
CA SER A 236 -1.61 3.25 26.56
C SER A 236 -0.10 3.08 26.68
N LYS A 237 0.38 1.87 27.04
CA LYS A 237 1.83 1.58 27.11
C LYS A 237 2.49 1.75 25.74
N ILE A 238 1.84 1.33 24.65
CA ILE A 238 2.36 1.53 23.29
C ILE A 238 2.46 3.03 22.95
N ILE A 239 1.41 3.81 23.23
CA ILE A 239 1.38 5.26 22.97
C ILE A 239 2.47 6.00 23.75
N LEU A 240 2.74 5.57 24.98
CA LEU A 240 3.69 6.22 25.89
C LEU A 240 5.16 5.87 25.62
N GLN A 241 5.44 4.80 24.88
CA GLN A 241 6.81 4.35 24.59
C GLN A 241 7.35 5.05 23.33
N SER A 242 8.55 5.62 23.42
CA SER A 242 9.24 6.22 22.26
C SER A 242 9.68 5.16 21.25
N GLU A 243 10.02 3.96 21.73
CA GLU A 243 10.43 2.80 20.94
C GLU A 243 9.72 1.56 21.49
N PRO A 244 8.43 1.36 21.17
CA PRO A 244 7.66 0.27 21.74
C PRO A 244 8.17 -1.08 21.24
N VAL A 245 8.46 -1.99 22.17
CA VAL A 245 8.58 -3.42 21.85
C VAL A 245 7.16 -3.92 21.59
N LEU A 246 6.80 -3.99 20.31
CA LEU A 246 5.47 -4.41 19.89
C LEU A 246 5.26 -5.90 20.17
N ASP A 247 4.46 -6.23 21.18
CA ASP A 247 3.90 -7.56 21.36
C ASP A 247 2.86 -7.80 20.26
N ARG A 248 3.33 -8.34 19.12
CA ARG A 248 2.53 -8.56 17.92
C ARG A 248 1.36 -9.51 18.18
N ASP A 249 1.53 -10.49 19.05
CA ASP A 249 0.48 -11.46 19.35
C ASP A 249 -0.64 -10.80 20.14
N PHE A 250 -0.31 -9.98 21.15
CA PHE A 250 -1.32 -9.20 21.86
C PHE A 250 -2.02 -8.19 20.95
N ILE A 251 -1.27 -7.42 20.13
CA ILE A 251 -1.83 -6.45 19.17
C ILE A 251 -2.84 -7.16 18.27
N ARG A 252 -2.42 -8.26 17.65
CA ARG A 252 -3.26 -9.06 16.76
C ARG A 252 -4.51 -9.59 17.47
N ASN A 253 -4.35 -10.18 18.66
CA ASN A 253 -5.47 -10.71 19.43
C ASN A 253 -6.49 -9.60 19.76
N SER A 254 -6.01 -8.44 20.20
CA SER A 254 -6.87 -7.28 20.52
C SER A 254 -7.59 -6.70 19.30
N LEU A 255 -7.03 -6.85 18.09
CA LEU A 255 -7.64 -6.38 16.85
C LEU A 255 -8.62 -7.40 16.24
N THR A 256 -8.45 -8.69 16.54
CA THR A 256 -9.34 -9.75 16.04
C THR A 256 -10.54 -10.02 16.94
N ASP A 257 -10.41 -9.75 18.24
CA ASP A 257 -11.49 -10.00 19.21
C ASP A 257 -12.65 -9.01 19.01
N PRO A 258 -13.90 -9.49 18.78
CA PRO A 258 -15.05 -8.62 18.58
C PRO A 258 -15.31 -7.63 19.73
N ASN A 259 -14.91 -7.96 20.96
CA ASN A 259 -15.15 -7.10 22.13
C ASN A 259 -14.12 -5.97 22.29
N THR A 260 -12.93 -6.13 21.73
CA THR A 260 -11.79 -5.22 21.94
C THR A 260 -11.25 -4.59 20.64
N SER A 261 -11.57 -5.16 19.49
CA SER A 261 -11.12 -4.70 18.16
C SER A 261 -11.38 -3.22 17.89
N PHE A 262 -12.59 -2.72 18.18
CA PHE A 262 -12.91 -1.31 17.98
C PHE A 262 -12.18 -0.38 18.97
N ILE A 263 -11.83 -0.87 20.18
CA ILE A 263 -11.01 -0.14 21.16
C ILE A 263 -9.58 -0.03 20.62
N ALA A 264 -9.01 -1.17 20.22
CA ALA A 264 -7.66 -1.27 19.65
C ALA A 264 -7.53 -0.40 18.39
N ALA A 265 -8.48 -0.52 17.47
CA ALA A 265 -8.55 0.26 16.24
C ALA A 265 -8.49 1.78 16.50
N ARG A 266 -9.27 2.29 17.45
CA ARG A 266 -9.29 3.72 17.78
C ARG A 266 -8.01 4.17 18.48
N HIS A 267 -7.37 3.32 19.29
CA HIS A 267 -6.03 3.60 19.82
C HIS A 267 -4.98 3.67 18.72
N ILE A 268 -5.05 2.82 17.69
CA ILE A 268 -4.13 2.90 16.54
C ILE A 268 -4.18 4.30 15.94
N SER A 269 -5.36 4.86 15.66
CA SER A 269 -5.48 6.25 15.15
C SER A 269 -4.72 7.26 16.02
N SER A 270 -4.75 7.10 17.34
CA SER A 270 -3.99 7.94 18.28
C SER A 270 -2.48 7.69 18.17
N VAL A 271 -2.04 6.42 18.09
CA VAL A 271 -0.62 6.06 17.94
C VAL A 271 -0.04 6.62 16.64
N LEU A 272 -0.78 6.56 15.54
CA LEU A 272 -0.30 7.09 14.24
C LEU A 272 0.04 8.56 14.34
N ARG A 273 -0.75 9.34 15.08
CA ARG A 273 -0.53 10.78 15.24
C ARG A 273 0.64 11.13 16.17
N SER A 274 1.15 10.18 16.95
CA SER A 274 2.17 10.44 17.97
C SER A 274 3.45 9.61 17.82
N SER A 275 3.51 8.64 16.91
CA SER A 275 4.61 7.68 16.78
C SER A 275 5.47 7.91 15.53
N THR A 276 6.58 7.17 15.44
CA THR A 276 7.44 7.15 14.25
C THR A 276 6.78 6.40 13.08
N SER A 277 7.31 6.63 11.88
CA SER A 277 6.91 5.96 10.63
C SER A 277 6.89 4.43 10.74
N ASP A 278 7.86 3.87 11.44
CA ASP A 278 8.11 2.43 11.47
C ASP A 278 7.09 1.71 12.38
N VAL A 279 6.82 2.30 13.54
CA VAL A 279 5.78 1.81 14.47
C VAL A 279 4.41 1.93 13.82
N SER A 280 4.14 3.07 13.19
CA SER A 280 2.90 3.31 12.44
C SER A 280 2.69 2.24 11.36
N SER A 281 3.70 2.00 10.52
CA SER A 281 3.63 0.99 9.47
C SER A 281 3.38 -0.42 10.02
N ALA A 282 4.06 -0.80 11.10
CA ALA A 282 3.90 -2.11 11.72
C ALA A 282 2.51 -2.33 12.34
N LEU A 283 1.96 -1.33 13.04
CA LEU A 283 0.65 -1.43 13.67
C LEU A 283 -0.48 -1.56 12.66
N ILE A 284 -0.40 -0.81 11.57
CA ILE A 284 -1.44 -0.83 10.56
C ILE A 284 -1.35 -2.11 9.74
N PHE A 285 -0.14 -2.64 9.52
CA PHE A 285 0.02 -3.98 8.97
C PHE A 285 -0.73 -5.01 9.83
N GLU A 286 -0.58 -4.99 11.16
CA GLU A 286 -1.36 -5.90 12.02
C GLU A 286 -2.87 -5.59 11.99
N TYR A 287 -3.28 -4.34 11.84
CA TYR A 287 -4.70 -3.95 11.69
C TYR A 287 -5.32 -4.50 10.41
N ILE A 288 -4.60 -4.42 9.30
CA ILE A 288 -4.98 -5.08 8.05
C ILE A 288 -5.10 -6.58 8.25
N GLN A 289 -4.12 -7.21 8.88
CA GLN A 289 -4.11 -8.66 9.03
C GLN A 289 -5.25 -9.15 9.91
N ALA A 290 -5.64 -8.35 10.91
CA ALA A 290 -6.87 -8.58 11.65
C ALA A 290 -8.11 -8.39 10.77
N ALA A 291 -8.16 -7.31 9.98
CA ALA A 291 -9.27 -7.04 9.08
C ALA A 291 -9.49 -8.14 8.04
N ARG A 292 -8.42 -8.72 7.53
CA ARG A 292 -8.45 -9.89 6.64
C ARG A 292 -9.16 -11.08 7.29
N LYS A 293 -8.89 -11.35 8.58
CA LYS A 293 -9.44 -12.52 9.29
C LYS A 293 -10.86 -12.29 9.79
N THR A 294 -11.15 -11.09 10.27
CA THR A 294 -12.39 -10.75 10.98
C THR A 294 -12.94 -9.41 10.52
N TRP A 295 -13.19 -9.25 9.22
CA TRP A 295 -13.62 -7.97 8.64
C TRP A 295 -14.87 -7.38 9.32
N TRP A 296 -15.85 -8.23 9.66
CA TRP A 296 -17.09 -7.81 10.32
C TRP A 296 -16.88 -7.21 11.72
N ASN A 297 -15.70 -7.37 12.31
CA ASN A 297 -15.32 -6.75 13.59
C ASN A 297 -14.66 -5.37 13.40
N ILE A 298 -14.28 -5.00 12.18
CA ILE A 298 -13.48 -3.81 11.91
C ILE A 298 -14.39 -2.60 11.71
N GLU A 299 -14.08 -1.53 12.44
CA GLU A 299 -14.70 -0.22 12.20
C GLU A 299 -14.10 0.41 10.93
N CYS A 300 -14.75 0.21 9.78
CA CYS A 300 -14.29 0.70 8.47
C CYS A 300 -13.96 2.22 8.46
N SER A 301 -14.75 3.03 9.16
CA SER A 301 -14.50 4.48 9.28
C SER A 301 -13.19 4.79 10.03
N ASN A 302 -12.81 3.96 11.00
CA ASN A 302 -11.54 4.07 11.68
C ASN A 302 -10.38 3.61 10.80
N LEU A 303 -10.54 2.51 10.05
CA LEU A 303 -9.55 2.09 9.06
C LEU A 303 -9.29 3.18 8.02
N SER A 304 -10.35 3.81 7.49
CA SER A 304 -10.26 4.96 6.57
C SER A 304 -9.47 6.12 7.18
N ARG A 305 -9.75 6.45 8.44
CA ARG A 305 -9.03 7.51 9.16
C ARG A 305 -7.56 7.14 9.38
N CYS A 306 -7.27 5.90 9.78
CA CYS A 306 -5.89 5.43 9.94
C CYS A 306 -5.12 5.57 8.62
N ILE A 307 -5.70 5.12 7.51
CA ILE A 307 -5.11 5.28 6.17
C ILE A 307 -4.86 6.75 5.86
N SER A 308 -5.84 7.62 6.08
CA SER A 308 -5.70 9.07 5.84
C SER A 308 -4.57 9.67 6.68
N ASP A 309 -4.42 9.23 7.92
CA ASP A 309 -3.38 9.72 8.82
C ASP A 309 -1.98 9.22 8.40
N ILE A 310 -1.84 7.98 7.90
CA ILE A 310 -0.59 7.49 7.28
C ILE A 310 -0.20 8.38 6.11
N GLU A 311 -1.14 8.65 5.22
CA GLU A 311 -0.86 9.40 3.99
C GLU A 311 -0.38 10.81 4.30
N ARG A 312 -0.89 11.41 5.37
CA ARG A 312 -0.40 12.70 5.86
C ARG A 312 0.99 12.61 6.49
N LEU A 313 1.32 11.51 7.15
CA LEU A 313 2.62 11.31 7.80
C LEU A 313 3.71 10.93 6.79
N HIS A 314 3.34 10.19 5.76
CA HIS A 314 4.23 9.66 4.74
C HIS A 314 4.03 10.41 3.43
N HIS A 315 4.70 11.55 3.30
CA HIS A 315 4.85 12.21 2.00
C HIS A 315 5.59 11.33 0.96
N SER A 316 6.23 10.22 1.39
CA SER A 316 6.82 9.22 0.51
C SER A 316 5.80 8.12 0.16
N SER A 317 5.33 8.10 -1.09
CA SER A 317 4.34 7.18 -1.65
C SER A 317 4.68 5.68 -1.55
N PHE A 318 5.96 5.33 -1.42
CA PHE A 318 6.44 3.96 -1.63
C PHE A 318 5.96 2.92 -0.60
N ASN A 319 5.90 3.27 0.70
CA ASN A 319 5.50 2.30 1.73
C ASN A 319 3.99 2.02 1.72
N THR A 320 3.18 3.05 1.47
CA THR A 320 1.71 2.95 1.44
C THR A 320 1.24 2.00 0.33
N LEU A 321 1.86 2.07 -0.86
CA LEU A 321 1.59 1.19 -2.00
C LEU A 321 1.84 -0.29 -1.70
N SER A 322 3.03 -0.63 -1.18
CA SER A 322 3.37 -2.02 -0.84
C SER A 322 2.40 -2.61 0.20
N PHE A 323 1.97 -1.75 1.12
CA PHE A 323 0.99 -2.06 2.15
C PHE A 323 -0.40 -2.32 1.55
N PHE A 324 -0.86 -1.51 0.59
CA PHE A 324 -2.11 -1.75 -0.14
C PHE A 324 -2.03 -2.95 -1.07
N HIS A 325 -0.88 -3.22 -1.67
CA HIS A 325 -0.69 -4.41 -2.49
C HIS A 325 -0.86 -5.69 -1.66
N ALA A 326 -0.18 -5.76 -0.51
CA ALA A 326 -0.33 -6.84 0.44
C ALA A 326 -1.75 -6.95 0.99
N LEU A 327 -2.41 -5.82 1.25
CA LEU A 327 -3.82 -5.76 1.61
C LEU A 327 -4.65 -6.48 0.55
N VAL A 328 -4.50 -6.10 -0.72
CA VAL A 328 -5.37 -6.46 -1.83
C VAL A 328 -5.17 -7.87 -2.34
N GLU A 329 -3.92 -8.31 -2.51
CA GLU A 329 -3.62 -9.69 -2.91
C GLU A 329 -4.23 -10.70 -1.94
N ASP A 330 -4.37 -10.31 -0.68
CA ASP A 330 -4.72 -11.20 0.42
C ASP A 330 -6.17 -11.04 0.91
N ILE A 331 -6.79 -9.88 0.65
CA ILE A 331 -8.20 -9.55 1.01
C ILE A 331 -9.21 -10.36 0.20
N GLY A 332 -8.88 -10.71 -1.04
CA GLY A 332 -9.72 -11.49 -1.93
C GLY A 332 -11.10 -10.87 -2.22
N GLU A 333 -11.87 -11.55 -3.06
CA GLU A 333 -13.20 -11.13 -3.50
C GLU A 333 -14.19 -10.92 -2.32
N ARG A 334 -14.03 -11.68 -1.24
CA ARG A 334 -14.96 -11.68 -0.09
C ARG A 334 -14.95 -10.38 0.68
N VAL A 335 -13.76 -9.84 0.94
CA VAL A 335 -13.64 -8.63 1.75
C VAL A 335 -14.04 -7.40 0.94
N VAL A 336 -13.72 -7.33 -0.36
CA VAL A 336 -14.22 -6.27 -1.26
C VAL A 336 -15.75 -6.22 -1.22
N LYS A 337 -16.42 -7.35 -1.39
CA LYS A 337 -17.89 -7.43 -1.29
C LYS A 337 -18.43 -6.96 0.06
N GLN A 338 -17.70 -7.23 1.15
CA GLN A 338 -18.11 -6.81 2.48
C GLN A 338 -17.87 -5.31 2.72
N MET A 339 -16.74 -4.77 2.24
CA MET A 339 -16.47 -3.32 2.20
C MET A 339 -17.62 -2.59 1.53
N ILE A 340 -18.08 -3.09 0.37
CA ILE A 340 -19.20 -2.51 -0.38
C ILE A 340 -20.50 -2.54 0.41
N ARG A 341 -20.79 -3.65 1.10
CA ARG A 341 -21.98 -3.78 1.96
C ARG A 341 -21.95 -2.79 3.13
N GLU A 342 -20.79 -2.60 3.74
CA GLU A 342 -20.62 -1.76 4.92
C GLU A 342 -20.39 -0.29 4.59
N GLN A 343 -19.98 0.04 3.36
CA GLN A 343 -19.61 1.39 2.94
C GLN A 343 -20.79 2.38 2.95
N HIS A 344 -22.05 1.93 3.06
CA HIS A 344 -23.15 2.82 3.48
C HIS A 344 -22.84 3.61 4.76
N SER A 345 -21.90 3.11 5.59
CA SER A 345 -21.45 3.74 6.83
C SER A 345 -20.25 4.68 6.65
N SER A 346 -19.51 4.61 5.53
CA SER A 346 -18.37 5.50 5.24
C SER A 346 -18.07 5.58 3.73
N PRO A 347 -18.82 6.39 2.97
CA PRO A 347 -18.56 6.60 1.54
C PRO A 347 -17.18 7.22 1.28
N GLU A 348 -16.58 7.88 2.28
CA GLU A 348 -15.29 8.56 2.18
C GLU A 348 -14.12 7.59 1.89
N PHE A 349 -14.26 6.31 2.23
CA PHE A 349 -13.18 5.34 2.06
C PHE A 349 -12.77 5.17 0.59
N LEU A 350 -13.72 4.95 -0.34
CA LEU A 350 -13.38 4.80 -1.75
C LEU A 350 -12.94 6.12 -2.39
N TYR A 351 -13.50 7.25 -1.91
CA TYR A 351 -13.07 8.58 -2.35
C TYR A 351 -11.63 8.88 -1.94
N LEU A 352 -11.21 8.45 -0.74
CA LEU A 352 -9.84 8.61 -0.26
C LEU A 352 -8.84 7.84 -1.12
N ILE A 353 -9.22 6.63 -1.54
CA ILE A 353 -8.32 5.70 -2.24
C ILE A 353 -8.29 5.99 -3.74
N CYS A 354 -9.42 5.98 -4.44
CA CYS A 354 -9.44 6.22 -5.88
C CYS A 354 -10.28 7.50 -6.14
N PRO A 355 -9.85 8.71 -5.69
CA PRO A 355 -10.57 9.94 -6.00
C PRO A 355 -10.62 10.18 -7.51
N MET A 356 -11.70 10.80 -8.00
CA MET A 356 -11.76 11.24 -9.39
C MET A 356 -10.76 12.38 -9.61
N PRO A 357 -9.79 12.25 -10.54
CA PRO A 357 -8.86 13.33 -10.82
C PRO A 357 -9.58 14.54 -11.41
N GLN A 358 -9.25 15.73 -10.93
CA GLN A 358 -9.76 16.98 -11.49
C GLN A 358 -8.63 17.64 -12.27
N VAL A 359 -8.84 17.79 -13.57
CA VAL A 359 -7.86 18.42 -14.47
C VAL A 359 -8.28 19.88 -14.68
N GLU A 360 -7.46 20.81 -14.21
CA GLU A 360 -7.65 22.25 -14.37
C GLU A 360 -6.90 22.75 -15.61
N PHE A 361 -7.55 23.65 -16.36
CA PHE A 361 -7.02 24.17 -17.62
C PHE A 361 -7.02 25.68 -17.63
N ASP A 362 -5.99 26.26 -18.26
CA ASP A 362 -5.99 27.69 -18.53
C ASP A 362 -6.99 27.95 -19.65
N ALA A 363 -8.07 28.66 -19.33
CA ALA A 363 -9.04 29.12 -20.32
C ALA A 363 -8.49 30.29 -21.19
N GLY A 364 -7.15 30.43 -21.27
CA GLY A 364 -6.43 31.53 -21.88
C GLY A 364 -6.71 31.71 -23.37
N ARG A 365 -7.58 32.69 -23.67
CA ARG A 365 -7.81 33.42 -24.94
C ARG A 365 -7.78 32.61 -26.25
N ASP A 366 -8.97 32.25 -26.72
CA ASP A 366 -9.43 32.17 -28.12
C ASP A 366 -8.57 31.45 -29.17
N THR A 367 -7.52 30.71 -28.82
CA THR A 367 -6.82 29.86 -29.78
C THR A 367 -7.55 28.51 -29.87
N PRO A 368 -8.17 28.17 -31.02
CA PRO A 368 -8.90 26.90 -31.21
C PRO A 368 -7.98 25.67 -31.30
N ASN A 369 -6.69 25.81 -30.99
CA ASN A 369 -5.77 24.70 -30.95
C ASN A 369 -5.75 24.10 -29.55
N ILE A 370 -5.86 22.78 -29.47
CA ILE A 370 -5.83 21.91 -28.27
C ILE A 370 -4.48 22.01 -27.51
N GLU A 371 -3.63 22.99 -27.81
CA GLU A 371 -2.51 23.41 -26.94
C GLU A 371 -3.03 24.10 -25.66
N THR A 372 -4.17 23.66 -25.12
CA THR A 372 -4.59 23.99 -23.76
C THR A 372 -3.55 23.38 -22.81
N SER A 373 -2.72 24.23 -22.22
CA SER A 373 -1.81 23.82 -21.15
C SER A 373 -2.65 23.37 -19.96
N ILE A 374 -2.52 22.10 -19.57
CA ILE A 374 -2.99 21.61 -18.28
C ILE A 374 -2.29 22.46 -17.21
N VAL A 375 -3.06 23.23 -16.43
CA VAL A 375 -2.53 24.14 -15.40
C VAL A 375 -2.22 23.39 -14.11
N GLY A 376 -3.04 22.38 -13.81
CA GLY A 376 -2.89 21.58 -12.63
C GLY A 376 -3.77 20.34 -12.69
N VAL A 377 -3.39 19.33 -11.92
CA VAL A 377 -4.26 18.18 -11.67
C VAL A 377 -4.34 18.02 -10.16
N THR A 378 -5.53 18.10 -9.61
CA THR A 378 -5.77 17.82 -8.19
C THR A 378 -6.25 16.39 -8.02
N ASP A 379 -5.97 15.82 -6.85
CA ASP A 379 -6.43 14.48 -6.44
C ASP A 379 -6.02 13.35 -7.40
N PHE A 380 -4.94 13.52 -8.17
CA PHE A 380 -4.43 12.44 -9.01
C PHE A 380 -3.64 11.44 -8.17
N ARG A 381 -4.27 10.30 -7.88
CA ARG A 381 -3.66 9.19 -7.14
C ARG A 381 -3.75 7.84 -7.87
N LEU A 382 -4.09 7.88 -9.16
CA LEU A 382 -4.34 6.66 -9.90
C LEU A 382 -3.06 5.85 -10.14
N ASP A 383 -1.88 6.48 -10.13
CA ASP A 383 -0.62 5.76 -10.23
C ASP A 383 -0.37 4.85 -9.04
N GLU A 384 -0.62 5.37 -7.83
CA GLU A 384 -0.40 4.62 -6.61
C GLU A 384 -1.47 3.56 -6.37
N PHE A 385 -2.65 3.71 -6.97
CA PHE A 385 -3.77 2.82 -6.71
C PHE A 385 -4.25 2.03 -7.91
N ALA A 386 -3.60 2.12 -9.07
CA ALA A 386 -3.98 1.39 -10.27
C ALA A 386 -4.25 -0.11 -9.98
N SER A 387 -3.28 -0.79 -9.36
CA SER A 387 -3.40 -2.21 -9.00
C SER A 387 -4.55 -2.48 -8.03
N LEU A 388 -4.73 -1.62 -7.02
CA LEU A 388 -5.83 -1.72 -6.07
C LEU A 388 -7.18 -1.50 -6.76
N CYS A 389 -7.31 -0.48 -7.61
CA CYS A 389 -8.55 -0.20 -8.32
C CYS A 389 -8.90 -1.37 -9.28
N VAL A 390 -7.93 -1.97 -10.00
CA VAL A 390 -8.16 -3.17 -10.84
C VAL A 390 -8.63 -4.38 -10.03
N MET A 391 -8.04 -4.60 -8.86
CA MET A 391 -8.39 -5.72 -7.98
C MET A 391 -9.74 -5.51 -7.26
N LEU A 392 -10.07 -4.28 -6.88
CA LEU A 392 -11.41 -3.93 -6.39
C LEU A 392 -12.45 -4.22 -7.47
N LEU A 393 -12.18 -3.84 -8.72
CA LEU A 393 -13.06 -4.12 -9.85
C LEU A 393 -13.17 -5.62 -10.12
N LYS A 394 -12.08 -6.39 -9.99
CA LYS A 394 -12.13 -7.86 -10.04
C LYS A 394 -13.05 -8.42 -8.96
N GLY A 395 -12.94 -7.95 -7.72
CA GLY A 395 -13.81 -8.40 -6.62
C GLY A 395 -15.29 -8.03 -6.81
N LEU A 396 -15.54 -6.88 -7.44
CA LEU A 396 -16.87 -6.37 -7.78
C LEU A 396 -17.53 -7.12 -8.93
N SER A 397 -16.80 -7.28 -10.04
CA SER A 397 -17.31 -7.86 -11.29
C SER A 397 -17.25 -9.38 -11.30
N GLY A 398 -16.38 -9.98 -10.47
CA GLY A 398 -16.00 -11.40 -10.56
C GLY A 398 -15.15 -11.73 -11.79
N SER A 399 -14.60 -10.72 -12.48
CA SER A 399 -13.86 -10.85 -13.74
C SER A 399 -12.48 -10.20 -13.66
N ASP A 400 -11.48 -10.91 -14.16
CA ASP A 400 -10.09 -10.48 -14.30
C ASP A 400 -9.81 -9.69 -15.59
N ASP A 401 -10.74 -9.75 -16.53
CA ASP A 401 -10.60 -9.10 -17.81
C ASP A 401 -11.22 -7.71 -17.79
N PHE A 402 -10.55 -6.76 -18.45
CA PHE A 402 -11.01 -5.39 -18.56
C PHE A 402 -12.44 -5.29 -19.13
N GLY A 403 -12.78 -6.14 -20.10
CA GLY A 403 -14.10 -6.15 -20.75
C GLY A 403 -15.23 -6.48 -19.78
N GLY A 404 -15.06 -7.51 -18.96
CA GLY A 404 -16.01 -7.91 -17.92
C GLY A 404 -16.17 -6.85 -16.84
N GLN A 405 -15.07 -6.19 -16.44
CA GLN A 405 -15.11 -5.09 -15.48
C GLN A 405 -15.85 -3.85 -16.02
N ILE A 406 -15.58 -3.44 -17.27
CA ILE A 406 -16.31 -2.33 -17.91
C ILE A 406 -17.80 -2.68 -18.11
N THR A 407 -18.10 -3.93 -18.50
CA THR A 407 -19.49 -4.40 -18.64
C THR A 407 -20.22 -4.37 -17.31
N PHE A 408 -19.54 -4.75 -16.23
CA PHE A 408 -20.07 -4.63 -14.88
C PHE A 408 -20.39 -3.17 -14.53
N ILE A 409 -19.47 -2.23 -14.74
CA ILE A 409 -19.67 -0.80 -14.42
C ILE A 409 -20.82 -0.17 -15.24
N ARG A 410 -20.96 -0.54 -16.51
CA ARG A 410 -22.08 -0.09 -17.35
C ARG A 410 -23.43 -0.60 -16.83
N ASN A 411 -23.46 -1.82 -16.31
CA ASN A 411 -24.67 -2.52 -15.88
C ASN A 411 -24.89 -2.52 -14.35
N CYS A 412 -24.02 -1.85 -13.57
CA CYS A 412 -24.12 -1.87 -12.12
C CYS A 412 -25.43 -1.22 -11.67
N ASP A 413 -26.04 -1.75 -10.62
CA ASP A 413 -27.27 -1.20 -10.09
C ASP A 413 -27.10 0.22 -9.51
N THR A 414 -28.22 0.89 -9.22
CA THR A 414 -28.20 2.25 -8.67
C THR A 414 -27.55 2.32 -7.28
N ALA A 415 -27.55 1.24 -6.50
CA ALA A 415 -26.96 1.23 -5.17
C ALA A 415 -25.43 1.24 -5.27
N ILE A 416 -24.86 0.37 -6.10
CA ILE A 416 -23.42 0.32 -6.40
C ILE A 416 -22.98 1.62 -7.09
N ARG A 417 -23.77 2.15 -8.04
CA ARG A 417 -23.44 3.41 -8.70
C ARG A 417 -23.36 4.58 -7.71
N ARG A 418 -24.30 4.67 -6.77
CA ARG A 418 -24.25 5.69 -5.69
C ARG A 418 -23.07 5.49 -4.75
N LEU A 419 -22.64 4.24 -4.59
CA LEU A 419 -21.52 3.88 -3.73
C LEU A 419 -20.16 4.28 -4.31
N LEU A 420 -20.03 4.14 -5.63
CA LEU A 420 -18.84 4.52 -6.40
C LEU A 420 -18.88 5.98 -6.87
N ASP A 421 -19.91 6.74 -6.49
CA ASP A 421 -20.08 8.12 -6.93
C ASP A 421 -18.92 9.00 -6.44
N GLY A 422 -18.34 9.77 -7.35
CA GLY A 422 -17.13 10.57 -7.09
C GLY A 422 -15.81 9.78 -7.02
N ALA A 423 -15.84 8.44 -7.14
CA ALA A 423 -14.64 7.63 -7.25
C ALA A 423 -14.26 7.39 -8.72
N ALA A 424 -12.97 7.28 -8.98
CA ALA A 424 -12.41 6.92 -10.28
C ALA A 424 -12.86 5.52 -10.77
N LEU A 425 -13.33 4.66 -9.85
CA LEU A 425 -13.89 3.34 -10.13
C LEU A 425 -15.19 3.36 -10.94
N LEU A 426 -15.82 4.52 -11.12
CA LEU A 426 -17.04 4.66 -11.92
C LEU A 426 -16.80 5.26 -13.31
N ASP A 427 -15.61 5.84 -13.57
CA ASP A 427 -15.30 6.44 -14.87
C ASP A 427 -14.45 5.50 -15.75
N GLU A 428 -14.94 5.22 -16.95
CA GLU A 428 -14.30 4.27 -17.87
C GLU A 428 -12.87 4.67 -18.27
N LEU A 429 -12.53 5.98 -18.31
CA LEU A 429 -11.19 6.44 -18.66
C LEU A 429 -10.21 6.17 -17.53
N CYS A 430 -10.62 6.47 -16.29
CA CYS A 430 -9.84 6.17 -15.11
C CYS A 430 -9.62 4.66 -14.95
N ILE A 431 -10.66 3.84 -15.19
CA ILE A 431 -10.52 2.38 -15.17
C ILE A 431 -9.56 1.90 -16.26
N ALA A 432 -9.69 2.41 -17.49
CA ALA A 432 -8.77 2.10 -18.58
C ALA A 432 -7.33 2.43 -18.20
N TYR A 433 -7.10 3.61 -17.64
CA TYR A 433 -5.79 4.02 -17.14
C TYR A 433 -5.26 3.09 -16.04
N CYS A 434 -6.07 2.76 -15.03
CA CYS A 434 -5.67 1.87 -13.94
C CYS A 434 -5.28 0.48 -14.46
N HIS A 435 -5.97 -0.07 -15.47
CA HIS A 435 -5.57 -1.32 -16.12
C HIS A 435 -4.21 -1.18 -16.80
N LEU A 436 -4.07 -0.16 -17.64
CA LEU A 436 -2.83 0.10 -18.37
C LEU A 436 -1.64 0.26 -17.42
N LYS A 437 -1.81 1.01 -16.33
CA LYS A 437 -0.79 1.21 -15.30
C LYS A 437 -0.51 -0.07 -14.50
N HIS A 438 -1.54 -0.81 -14.09
CA HIS A 438 -1.40 -2.07 -13.35
C HIS A 438 -0.56 -3.10 -14.12
N PHE A 439 -0.79 -3.25 -15.42
CA PHE A 439 0.00 -4.16 -16.24
C PHE A 439 1.45 -3.69 -16.37
N CYS A 440 1.66 -2.38 -16.54
CA CYS A 440 3.02 -1.83 -16.62
C CYS A 440 3.82 -1.98 -15.32
N ASP A 441 3.18 -1.93 -14.15
CA ASP A 441 3.87 -2.03 -12.85
C ASP A 441 4.21 -3.46 -12.43
N ASN A 442 3.36 -4.43 -12.79
CA ASN A 442 3.62 -5.85 -12.51
C ASN A 442 4.79 -6.39 -13.33
N GLU A 443 5.19 -5.69 -14.39
CA GLU A 443 6.26 -6.08 -15.29
C GLU A 443 7.55 -5.38 -14.93
N THR A 444 8.36 -6.07 -14.12
CA THR A 444 9.75 -5.64 -13.95
C THR A 444 10.59 -5.82 -15.21
N SER A 445 10.06 -6.54 -16.19
CA SER A 445 10.70 -6.86 -17.47
C SER A 445 9.68 -6.95 -18.59
N ILE A 446 10.11 -6.62 -19.81
CA ILE A 446 9.31 -6.68 -21.02
C ILE A 446 9.84 -7.84 -21.86
N PRO A 447 9.01 -8.79 -22.30
CA PRO A 447 9.47 -9.84 -23.20
C PRO A 447 9.96 -9.25 -24.53
N GLY A 448 11.00 -9.86 -25.10
CA GLY A 448 11.71 -9.39 -26.29
C GLY A 448 10.84 -9.16 -27.54
N GLY A 449 9.59 -9.63 -27.55
CA GLY A 449 8.61 -9.40 -28.62
C GLY A 449 7.77 -8.12 -28.46
N ARG A 450 7.61 -7.35 -29.55
CA ARG A 450 6.69 -6.19 -29.67
C ARG A 450 5.21 -6.52 -29.42
N GLU A 451 4.82 -7.80 -29.35
CA GLU A 451 3.39 -8.18 -29.24
C GLU A 451 2.77 -7.88 -27.88
N PHE A 452 3.59 -7.59 -26.87
CA PHE A 452 3.19 -7.70 -25.47
C PHE A 452 2.01 -6.81 -25.05
N LEU A 453 2.03 -5.51 -25.38
CA LEU A 453 0.98 -4.56 -24.99
C LEU A 453 -0.27 -4.62 -25.90
N THR A 454 -0.25 -5.41 -26.98
CA THR A 454 -1.25 -5.25 -28.05
C THR A 454 -2.53 -6.06 -27.88
N LYS A 455 -2.51 -7.20 -27.18
CA LYS A 455 -3.69 -8.09 -27.11
C LYS A 455 -4.54 -7.85 -25.86
N ARG A 456 -3.93 -7.73 -24.69
CA ARG A 456 -4.65 -7.60 -23.42
C ARG A 456 -5.18 -6.18 -23.20
N ASP A 457 -4.39 -5.19 -23.59
CA ASP A 457 -4.62 -3.79 -23.21
C ASP A 457 -5.25 -2.95 -24.32
N ALA A 458 -5.30 -3.48 -25.55
CA ALA A 458 -5.95 -2.82 -26.68
C ALA A 458 -7.35 -2.29 -26.37
N PRO A 459 -8.23 -2.99 -25.62
CA PRO A 459 -9.52 -2.44 -25.23
C PRO A 459 -9.44 -1.17 -24.35
N ALA A 460 -8.49 -1.12 -23.42
CA ALA A 460 -8.29 0.03 -22.54
C ALA A 460 -7.73 1.23 -23.33
N VAL A 461 -6.72 0.99 -24.17
CA VAL A 461 -6.18 2.03 -25.07
C VAL A 461 -7.26 2.54 -26.04
N SER A 462 -8.12 1.65 -26.54
CA SER A 462 -9.24 2.02 -27.42
C SER A 462 -10.32 2.86 -26.72
N ILE A 463 -10.45 2.78 -25.39
CA ILE A 463 -11.34 3.66 -24.62
C ILE A 463 -10.75 5.07 -24.53
N LEU A 464 -9.45 5.20 -24.25
CA LEU A 464 -8.77 6.49 -24.25
C LEU A 464 -8.77 7.13 -25.65
N ALA A 465 -8.46 6.36 -26.70
CA ALA A 465 -8.48 6.83 -28.08
C ALA A 465 -9.85 7.39 -28.50
N ARG A 466 -10.93 6.66 -28.24
CA ARG A 466 -12.29 7.11 -28.59
C ARG A 466 -12.70 8.36 -27.83
N ALA A 467 -12.27 8.50 -26.58
CA ALA A 467 -12.56 9.70 -25.79
C ALA A 467 -11.77 10.92 -26.26
N LEU A 468 -10.57 10.74 -26.81
CA LEU A 468 -9.81 11.80 -27.47
C LEU A 468 -10.49 12.31 -28.75
N GLU A 469 -11.22 11.46 -29.45
CA GLU A 469 -11.99 11.80 -30.66
C GLU A 469 -13.39 12.37 -30.34
N ASP A 470 -13.83 12.32 -29.07
CA ASP A 470 -15.17 12.74 -28.65
C ASP A 470 -15.24 14.26 -28.40
N GLU A 471 -15.51 15.00 -29.48
CA GLU A 471 -15.73 16.46 -29.44
C GLU A 471 -16.97 16.87 -28.64
N SER A 472 -17.87 15.94 -28.30
CA SER A 472 -19.12 16.28 -27.61
C SER A 472 -18.94 16.55 -26.11
N SER A 473 -17.80 16.14 -25.53
CA SER A 473 -17.53 16.24 -24.10
C SER A 473 -16.10 16.74 -23.85
N PRO A 474 -15.88 18.07 -23.89
CA PRO A 474 -14.55 18.67 -23.72
C PRO A 474 -13.82 18.18 -22.46
N ASN A 475 -14.52 18.12 -21.31
CA ASN A 475 -13.93 17.64 -20.05
C ASN A 475 -13.47 16.17 -20.12
N ARG A 476 -14.22 15.32 -20.84
CA ARG A 476 -13.88 13.90 -21.00
C ARG A 476 -12.71 13.73 -21.96
N GLN A 477 -12.71 14.46 -23.07
CA GLN A 477 -11.60 14.52 -24.03
C GLN A 477 -10.30 14.98 -23.34
N MET A 478 -10.42 16.01 -22.50
CA MET A 478 -9.37 16.56 -21.67
C MET A 478 -8.78 15.55 -20.67
N LEU A 479 -9.65 14.87 -19.91
CA LEU A 479 -9.21 13.80 -19.00
C LEU A 479 -8.53 12.67 -19.78
N ALA A 480 -9.07 12.27 -20.93
CA ALA A 480 -8.47 11.26 -21.79
C ALA A 480 -7.08 11.70 -22.29
N ALA A 481 -6.92 12.97 -22.67
CA ALA A 481 -5.63 13.53 -23.08
C ALA A 481 -4.60 13.47 -21.94
N PHE A 482 -4.98 13.93 -20.75
CA PHE A 482 -4.11 13.85 -19.57
C PHE A 482 -3.71 12.40 -19.26
N LEU A 483 -4.67 11.48 -19.15
CA LEU A 483 -4.41 10.06 -18.82
C LEU A 483 -3.58 9.37 -19.91
N THR A 484 -3.80 9.71 -21.18
CA THR A 484 -3.00 9.21 -22.30
C THR A 484 -1.56 9.69 -22.20
N VAL A 485 -1.35 10.99 -22.03
CA VAL A 485 -0.01 11.56 -21.85
C VAL A 485 0.68 10.95 -20.64
N ARG A 486 -0.03 10.78 -19.51
CA ARG A 486 0.51 10.13 -18.32
C ARG A 486 0.90 8.69 -18.57
N PHE A 487 0.07 7.90 -19.26
CA PHE A 487 0.37 6.51 -19.62
C PHE A 487 1.62 6.44 -20.50
N GLY A 488 1.73 7.31 -21.51
CA GLY A 488 2.92 7.38 -22.37
C GLY A 488 4.20 7.79 -21.63
N ALA A 489 4.05 8.48 -20.49
CA ALA A 489 5.15 8.88 -19.62
C ALA A 489 5.70 7.74 -18.75
N LEU A 490 4.93 6.66 -18.54
CA LEU A 490 5.34 5.58 -17.64
C LEU A 490 6.59 4.88 -18.14
N ASN A 491 6.61 4.56 -19.43
CA ASN A 491 7.78 4.10 -20.15
C ASN A 491 7.55 4.22 -21.66
N ARG A 492 8.63 4.12 -22.43
CA ARG A 492 8.60 4.22 -23.88
C ARG A 492 7.79 3.14 -24.57
N TYR A 493 7.61 1.97 -23.97
CA TYR A 493 6.81 0.90 -24.54
C TYR A 493 5.32 1.21 -24.42
N CYS A 494 4.88 1.88 -23.35
CA CYS A 494 3.54 2.45 -23.25
C CYS A 494 3.27 3.44 -24.38
N LYS A 495 4.24 4.33 -24.66
CA LYS A 495 4.19 5.27 -25.78
C LYS A 495 4.12 4.57 -27.13
N LEU A 496 4.91 3.50 -27.34
CA LEU A 496 4.88 2.70 -28.57
C LEU A 496 3.61 1.85 -28.74
N ALA A 497 2.95 1.49 -27.62
CA ALA A 497 1.70 0.74 -27.65
C ALA A 497 0.49 1.60 -28.02
N MET A 498 0.62 2.93 -27.97
CA MET A 498 -0.44 3.82 -28.42
C MET A 498 -0.63 3.71 -29.95
N PRO A 499 -1.89 3.59 -30.42
CA PRO A 499 -2.20 3.67 -31.84
C PRO A 499 -1.63 4.93 -32.48
N PRO A 500 -1.09 4.87 -33.72
CA PRO A 500 -0.57 6.03 -34.43
C PRO A 500 -1.55 7.21 -34.49
N GLN A 501 -2.86 6.93 -34.50
CA GLN A 501 -3.93 7.92 -34.46
C GLN A 501 -3.85 8.81 -33.20
N ILE A 502 -3.60 8.22 -32.04
CA ILE A 502 -3.42 8.96 -30.78
C ILE A 502 -2.19 9.87 -30.88
N GLY A 503 -1.09 9.34 -31.41
CA GLY A 503 0.14 10.12 -31.62
C GLY A 503 -0.04 11.32 -32.56
N ASN A 504 -0.89 11.17 -33.58
CA ASN A 504 -1.25 12.27 -34.48
C ASN A 504 -2.15 13.31 -33.81
N ILE A 505 -3.12 12.88 -33.00
CA ILE A 505 -4.03 13.78 -32.26
C ILE A 505 -3.25 14.63 -31.26
N LEU A 506 -2.25 14.05 -30.59
CA LEU A 506 -1.40 14.75 -29.64
C LEU A 506 -0.31 15.63 -30.30
N ASN A 507 -0.36 15.82 -31.63
CA ASN A 507 0.51 16.72 -32.40
C ASN A 507 2.02 16.54 -32.14
N SER A 508 2.49 15.28 -32.19
CA SER A 508 3.87 14.78 -32.38
C SER A 508 5.05 15.77 -32.52
N ARG A 509 5.23 16.69 -31.57
CA ARG A 509 6.57 16.96 -31.05
C ARG A 509 6.92 15.75 -30.16
N PRO A 510 8.20 15.34 -30.06
CA PRO A 510 8.59 14.38 -29.01
C PRO A 510 7.96 14.91 -27.73
N PHE A 511 7.36 14.02 -26.93
CA PHE A 511 6.60 14.34 -25.72
C PHE A 511 7.50 15.08 -24.73
N LEU A 512 7.81 16.33 -25.06
CA LEU A 512 8.33 17.35 -24.19
C LEU A 512 7.11 17.63 -23.34
N PHE A 513 6.92 16.77 -22.34
CA PHE A 513 6.08 17.07 -21.21
C PHE A 513 6.32 18.55 -20.89
N LEU A 514 5.25 19.32 -20.73
CA LEU A 514 5.34 20.60 -20.04
C LEU A 514 6.30 20.35 -18.88
N THR A 515 7.46 21.00 -18.92
CA THR A 515 8.56 20.73 -18.00
C THR A 515 8.05 20.76 -16.57
N ASP A 516 7.08 21.65 -16.32
CA ASP A 516 6.29 21.84 -15.11
C ASP A 516 5.47 20.60 -14.69
N LEU A 517 4.82 19.94 -15.65
CA LEU A 517 4.03 18.73 -15.42
C LEU A 517 4.95 17.55 -15.15
N LYS A 518 6.10 17.47 -15.83
CA LYS A 518 7.12 16.47 -15.50
C LYS A 518 7.74 16.74 -14.13
N GLU A 519 8.07 17.98 -13.78
CA GLU A 519 8.58 18.33 -12.45
C GLU A 519 7.55 17.99 -11.36
N SER A 520 6.26 18.26 -11.59
CA SER A 520 5.17 17.84 -10.70
C SER A 520 5.00 16.32 -10.61
N LEU A 521 5.27 15.59 -11.70
CA LEU A 521 5.10 14.14 -11.78
C LEU A 521 6.36 13.35 -11.39
N THR A 522 7.52 14.01 -11.36
CA THR A 522 8.85 13.45 -11.04
C THR A 522 9.50 14.14 -9.85
N SER A 523 8.74 14.98 -9.11
CA SER A 523 9.21 15.79 -7.97
C SER A 523 9.85 14.98 -6.84
N SER A 524 9.75 13.65 -6.86
CA SER A 524 10.66 12.80 -6.11
C SER A 524 11.87 12.43 -6.97
N SER A 525 12.71 13.40 -7.34
CA SER A 525 14.09 13.08 -7.72
C SER A 525 14.83 12.67 -6.44
N THR A 526 14.46 11.52 -5.89
CA THR A 526 15.29 10.88 -4.89
C THR A 526 16.67 10.68 -5.53
N PRO A 527 17.76 10.89 -4.78
CA PRO A 527 19.09 10.62 -5.30
C PRO A 527 19.17 9.21 -5.89
N LYS A 528 20.16 8.99 -6.77
CA LYS A 528 20.29 7.69 -7.45
C LYS A 528 20.57 6.59 -6.44
N ASP A 529 19.52 5.82 -6.16
CA ASP A 529 19.50 4.81 -5.10
C ASP A 529 20.14 3.46 -5.51
N SER A 530 20.70 3.38 -6.72
CA SER A 530 21.30 2.16 -7.28
C SER A 530 22.48 2.46 -8.21
N TYR A 531 23.38 1.49 -8.35
CA TYR A 531 24.53 1.60 -9.24
C TYR A 531 24.97 0.23 -9.80
N ILE A 532 25.68 0.27 -10.93
CA ILE A 532 26.36 -0.88 -11.53
C ILE A 532 27.85 -0.60 -11.54
N LEU A 533 28.68 -1.61 -11.29
CA LEU A 533 30.12 -1.52 -11.46
C LEU A 533 30.52 -2.21 -12.77
N ARG A 534 31.44 -1.61 -13.51
CA ARG A 534 32.09 -2.20 -14.68
C ARG A 534 33.56 -2.35 -14.35
N LEU A 535 34.05 -3.58 -14.44
CA LEU A 535 35.46 -3.91 -14.30
C LEU A 535 36.06 -4.06 -15.69
N THR A 536 37.07 -3.26 -15.99
CA THR A 536 37.86 -3.35 -17.21
C THR A 536 39.26 -3.84 -16.85
N VAL A 537 39.73 -4.91 -17.50
CA VAL A 537 41.08 -5.47 -17.31
C VAL A 537 41.79 -5.53 -18.66
N ASP A 538 42.92 -4.85 -18.79
CA ASP A 538 43.69 -4.76 -20.04
C ASP A 538 42.82 -4.33 -21.24
N GLY A 539 41.86 -3.43 -21.01
CA GLY A 539 40.90 -2.96 -22.01
C GLY A 539 39.67 -3.86 -22.25
N SER A 540 39.61 -5.07 -21.67
CA SER A 540 38.45 -5.95 -21.74
C SER A 540 37.45 -5.65 -20.62
N SER A 541 36.22 -5.26 -20.97
CA SER A 541 35.18 -4.91 -20.00
C SER A 541 34.32 -6.10 -19.56
N SER A 542 33.97 -6.13 -18.28
CA SER A 542 32.99 -7.05 -17.68
C SER A 542 32.10 -6.27 -16.69
N THR A 543 30.82 -6.65 -16.55
CA THR A 543 29.89 -5.95 -15.64
C THR A 543 29.60 -6.73 -14.36
N HIS A 544 29.51 -6.01 -13.25
CA HIS A 544 29.01 -6.48 -11.96
C HIS A 544 27.89 -5.56 -11.45
N ARG A 545 26.63 -6.01 -11.49
CA ARG A 545 25.46 -5.23 -11.05
C ARG A 545 25.14 -5.42 -9.58
N ARG A 546 24.67 -4.35 -8.95
CA ARG A 546 24.03 -4.35 -7.63
C ARG A 546 22.60 -3.80 -7.70
N ARG A 547 21.71 -4.37 -6.89
CA ARG A 547 20.37 -3.85 -6.62
C ARG A 547 20.25 -3.50 -5.12
N ARG A 548 19.55 -2.42 -4.79
CA ARG A 548 19.26 -2.02 -3.41
C ARG A 548 18.44 -3.09 -2.69
N ILE A 549 19.11 -3.89 -1.85
CA ILE A 549 18.61 -4.31 -0.54
C ILE A 549 19.82 -4.20 0.40
N VAL A 550 20.06 -2.99 0.91
CA VAL A 550 21.16 -2.72 1.84
C VAL A 550 20.84 -3.40 3.16
N THR A 551 21.17 -4.67 3.26
CA THR A 551 21.64 -5.19 4.54
C THR A 551 23.16 -5.00 4.56
N PRO A 552 23.77 -4.58 5.68
CA PRO A 552 25.22 -4.48 5.81
C PRO A 552 25.99 -5.72 5.36
N LYS A 553 25.33 -6.90 5.39
CA LYS A 553 25.83 -8.23 4.98
C LYS A 553 26.03 -8.40 3.46
N MET A 554 25.36 -7.63 2.61
CA MET A 554 25.55 -7.76 1.15
C MET A 554 26.83 -7.07 0.67
N LEU A 555 27.17 -5.91 1.25
CA LEU A 555 28.40 -5.17 0.90
C LEU A 555 29.69 -5.94 1.21
N THR A 556 29.71 -6.78 2.25
CA THR A 556 30.90 -7.55 2.61
C THR A 556 31.25 -8.60 1.56
N ARG A 557 30.25 -9.22 0.92
CA ARG A 557 30.49 -10.21 -0.14
C ARG A 557 31.05 -9.59 -1.41
N GLU A 558 30.59 -8.39 -1.78
CA GLU A 558 31.11 -7.68 -2.95
C GLU A 558 32.57 -7.26 -2.74
N SER A 559 32.89 -6.77 -1.54
CA SER A 559 34.27 -6.49 -1.12
C SER A 559 35.15 -7.73 -1.28
N GLU A 560 34.67 -8.92 -0.89
CA GLU A 560 35.37 -10.18 -1.10
C GLU A 560 35.52 -10.53 -2.59
N THR A 561 34.48 -10.37 -3.41
CA THR A 561 34.54 -10.64 -4.86
C THR A 561 35.52 -9.70 -5.55
N ILE A 562 35.48 -8.40 -5.24
CA ILE A 562 36.41 -7.39 -5.78
C ILE A 562 37.84 -7.69 -5.34
N ALA A 563 38.04 -8.05 -4.07
CA ALA A 563 39.36 -8.46 -3.57
C ALA A 563 39.90 -9.67 -4.33
N LYS A 564 39.08 -10.72 -4.52
CA LYS A 564 39.48 -11.91 -5.29
C LYS A 564 39.79 -11.58 -6.75
N ILE A 565 38.97 -10.72 -7.38
CA ILE A 565 39.14 -10.32 -8.78
C ILE A 565 40.47 -9.60 -8.93
N SER A 566 40.70 -8.61 -8.09
CA SER A 566 41.91 -7.80 -8.22
C SER A 566 43.16 -8.61 -7.86
N GLN A 567 43.06 -9.58 -6.94
CA GLN A 567 44.13 -10.54 -6.69
C GLN A 567 44.43 -11.43 -7.92
N LYS A 568 43.39 -11.87 -8.65
CA LYS A 568 43.59 -12.66 -9.89
C LYS A 568 44.25 -11.85 -11.00
N TYR A 569 43.95 -10.55 -11.07
CA TYR A 569 44.44 -9.66 -12.12
C TYR A 569 45.56 -8.74 -11.62
N LEU A 570 46.27 -9.13 -10.56
CA LEU A 570 47.39 -8.37 -10.02
C LEU A 570 48.45 -8.09 -11.10
N GLY A 571 48.90 -6.84 -11.20
CA GLY A 571 49.87 -6.39 -12.20
C GLY A 571 49.30 -6.11 -13.60
N ARG A 572 47.96 -6.14 -13.78
CA ARG A 572 47.28 -5.73 -15.02
C ARG A 572 46.69 -4.33 -14.90
N ASP A 573 46.38 -3.71 -16.04
CA ASP A 573 45.65 -2.43 -16.05
C ASP A 573 44.19 -2.70 -15.68
N ILE A 574 43.86 -2.49 -14.42
CA ILE A 574 42.51 -2.63 -13.88
C ILE A 574 41.87 -1.24 -13.86
N ARG A 575 40.61 -1.15 -14.27
CA ARG A 575 39.77 0.04 -14.07
C ARG A 575 38.42 -0.39 -13.57
N ILE A 576 37.85 0.41 -12.68
CA ILE A 576 36.50 0.20 -12.19
C ILE A 576 35.71 1.47 -12.44
N ASP A 577 34.63 1.29 -13.18
CA ASP A 577 33.70 2.35 -13.49
C ASP A 577 32.37 2.10 -12.77
N ILE A 578 31.64 3.17 -12.49
CA ILE A 578 30.34 3.14 -11.84
C ILE A 578 29.30 3.79 -12.75
N LEU A 579 28.12 3.16 -12.83
CA LEU A 579 26.93 3.72 -13.46
C LEU A 579 25.87 3.95 -12.38
N PRO A 580 25.79 5.16 -11.80
CA PRO A 580 24.68 5.52 -10.91
C PRO A 580 23.38 5.65 -11.72
N TYR A 581 22.30 5.03 -11.25
CA TYR A 581 20.98 5.11 -11.88
C TYR A 581 19.84 4.98 -10.87
N ASN A 582 18.69 5.54 -11.23
CA ASN A 582 17.42 5.26 -10.55
C ASN A 582 16.75 4.03 -11.19
N VAL A 583 16.10 3.20 -10.37
CA VAL A 583 15.39 2.00 -10.87
C VAL A 583 14.32 2.37 -11.90
N ASP A 584 13.76 3.58 -11.80
CA ASP A 584 12.77 4.12 -12.73
C ASP A 584 13.39 4.68 -14.02
N GLU A 585 14.71 4.86 -14.12
CA GLU A 585 15.37 5.27 -15.38
C GLU A 585 15.53 4.10 -16.36
N VAL A 586 15.36 2.87 -15.87
CA VAL A 586 15.75 1.66 -16.59
C VAL A 586 14.63 0.62 -16.59
N ILE A 587 14.69 -0.28 -17.55
CA ILE A 587 13.78 -1.42 -17.72
C ILE A 587 14.56 -2.62 -18.26
N GLU A 588 14.10 -3.82 -17.94
CA GLU A 588 14.74 -5.08 -18.34
C GLU A 588 13.99 -5.65 -19.57
N ILE A 589 14.70 -6.03 -20.62
CA ILE A 589 14.15 -6.67 -21.81
C ILE A 589 14.46 -8.16 -21.73
N ASP A 590 13.46 -9.00 -21.48
CA ASP A 590 13.66 -10.44 -21.38
C ASP A 590 13.97 -11.06 -22.74
N VAL A 591 15.00 -11.88 -22.76
CA VAL A 591 15.48 -12.67 -23.88
C VAL A 591 15.44 -14.13 -23.43
N GLY A 592 14.65 -14.95 -24.12
CA GLY A 592 14.40 -16.32 -23.68
C GLY A 592 13.82 -17.19 -24.79
N GLY A 593 14.05 -18.50 -24.69
CA GLY A 593 13.50 -19.49 -25.62
C GLY A 593 14.21 -19.46 -26.98
N THR A 594 13.46 -19.24 -28.05
CA THR A 594 13.98 -19.22 -29.44
C THR A 594 14.36 -17.82 -29.93
N GLU A 595 14.18 -16.79 -29.11
CA GLU A 595 14.41 -15.41 -29.49
C GLU A 595 15.87 -15.00 -29.26
N SER A 596 16.36 -14.08 -30.10
CA SER A 596 17.66 -13.43 -29.91
C SER A 596 17.43 -11.98 -29.51
N PHE A 597 18.36 -11.45 -28.72
CA PHE A 597 18.33 -10.05 -28.33
C PHE A 597 18.41 -9.15 -29.58
N ASN A 598 17.54 -8.16 -29.67
CA ASN A 598 17.56 -7.15 -30.73
C ASN A 598 17.64 -5.75 -30.09
N ALA A 599 18.74 -5.04 -30.29
CA ALA A 599 18.95 -3.70 -29.75
C ALA A 599 18.08 -2.63 -30.44
N THR A 600 17.52 -2.93 -31.62
CA THR A 600 16.86 -1.95 -32.50
C THR A 600 15.69 -1.27 -31.81
N GLY A 601 15.86 0.02 -31.54
CA GLY A 601 14.83 0.84 -30.93
C GLY A 601 14.54 0.47 -29.48
N HIS A 602 15.50 -0.09 -28.74
CA HIS A 602 15.39 -0.40 -27.30
C HIS A 602 16.21 0.54 -26.38
N PHE A 603 17.24 1.21 -26.91
CA PHE A 603 18.23 1.98 -26.12
C PHE A 603 18.85 1.17 -24.95
N PRO A 604 19.41 -0.03 -25.21
CA PRO A 604 20.10 -0.82 -24.19
C PRO A 604 21.29 -0.09 -23.58
N VAL A 605 21.55 -0.32 -22.29
CA VAL A 605 22.68 0.27 -21.56
C VAL A 605 23.99 -0.27 -22.12
N LEU A 606 24.73 0.62 -22.80
CA LEU A 606 26.05 0.35 -23.35
C LEU A 606 27.05 0.15 -22.22
N VAL A 607 27.79 -0.95 -22.26
CA VAL A 607 28.87 -1.27 -21.31
C VAL A 607 30.23 -0.96 -21.91
N GLY A 608 30.37 -1.00 -23.23
CA GLY A 608 31.63 -0.78 -23.93
C GLY A 608 31.61 -1.46 -25.29
N TYR A 609 32.78 -1.80 -25.80
CA TYR A 609 32.96 -2.44 -27.09
C TYR A 609 33.87 -3.65 -26.98
N ASP A 610 33.59 -4.70 -27.75
CA ASP A 610 34.51 -5.84 -27.86
C ASP A 610 35.69 -5.55 -28.80
N GLU A 611 36.61 -6.50 -28.94
CA GLU A 611 37.78 -6.40 -29.83
C GLU A 611 37.41 -6.15 -31.31
N SER A 612 36.19 -6.52 -31.70
CA SER A 612 35.63 -6.29 -33.05
C SER A 612 34.88 -4.96 -33.18
N CYS A 613 34.99 -4.08 -32.18
CA CYS A 613 34.26 -2.80 -32.09
C CYS A 613 32.74 -2.96 -32.09
N ARG A 614 32.21 -4.11 -31.65
CA ARG A 614 30.77 -4.33 -31.49
C ARG A 614 30.34 -3.86 -30.10
N ALA A 615 29.20 -3.19 -30.04
CA ALA A 615 28.64 -2.71 -28.78
C ALA A 615 28.28 -3.87 -27.85
N LEU A 616 28.70 -3.77 -26.59
CA LEU A 616 28.37 -4.68 -25.50
C LEU A 616 27.29 -4.04 -24.63
N TYR A 617 26.23 -4.79 -24.33
CA TYR A 617 25.09 -4.34 -23.54
C TYR A 617 24.98 -5.09 -22.22
N CYS A 618 24.49 -4.42 -21.18
CA CYS A 618 24.35 -4.99 -19.84
C CYS A 618 23.24 -6.06 -19.81
N ALA A 619 23.62 -7.33 -19.75
CA ALA A 619 22.74 -8.47 -19.56
C ALA A 619 22.63 -8.87 -18.08
N LEU A 620 21.50 -9.46 -17.71
CA LEU A 620 21.08 -9.71 -16.35
C LEU A 620 20.43 -11.09 -16.26
N GLN A 621 20.65 -11.78 -15.15
CA GLN A 621 19.93 -13.01 -14.86
C GLN A 621 19.58 -13.09 -13.37
N ARG A 622 18.31 -13.40 -13.08
CA ARG A 622 17.83 -13.63 -11.72
C ARG A 622 17.90 -15.12 -11.40
N TRP A 623 18.55 -15.47 -10.30
CA TRP A 623 18.56 -16.82 -9.73
C TRP A 623 18.18 -16.74 -8.25
N GLY A 624 16.93 -17.06 -7.93
CA GLY A 624 16.37 -16.82 -6.60
C GLY A 624 16.44 -15.33 -6.26
N LEU A 625 17.07 -14.98 -5.14
CA LEU A 625 17.26 -13.59 -4.71
C LEU A 625 18.56 -12.94 -5.25
N LYS A 626 19.39 -13.71 -5.97
CA LYS A 626 20.65 -13.22 -6.53
C LYS A 626 20.43 -12.70 -7.95
N LEU A 627 21.09 -11.59 -8.26
CA LEU A 627 21.12 -10.99 -9.58
C LEU A 627 22.55 -11.09 -10.09
N TYR A 628 22.72 -11.74 -11.23
CA TYR A 628 24.00 -11.80 -11.94
C TYR A 628 23.96 -10.89 -13.15
N SER A 629 25.10 -10.34 -13.52
CA SER A 629 25.26 -9.50 -14.69
C SER A 629 26.31 -10.06 -15.63
N SER A 630 26.15 -9.78 -16.91
CA SER A 630 27.09 -10.10 -17.98
C SER A 630 26.97 -9.08 -19.11
N CYS A 631 27.70 -9.30 -20.18
CA CYS A 631 27.66 -8.51 -21.40
C CYS A 631 27.15 -9.35 -22.56
N VAL A 632 26.30 -8.78 -23.41
CA VAL A 632 25.83 -9.40 -24.65
C VAL A 632 25.96 -8.46 -25.82
N ILE A 633 26.03 -9.00 -27.03
CA ILE A 633 25.98 -8.23 -28.28
C ILE A 633 24.57 -8.29 -28.88
N ASP A 634 24.29 -7.41 -29.84
CA ASP A 634 23.08 -7.51 -30.66
C ASP A 634 23.04 -8.86 -31.40
N GLY A 635 21.88 -9.51 -31.41
CA GLY A 635 21.68 -10.86 -31.97
C GLY A 635 22.04 -12.02 -31.04
N SER A 636 22.50 -11.77 -29.80
CA SER A 636 22.79 -12.84 -28.83
C SER A 636 21.52 -13.60 -28.42
N SER A 637 21.52 -14.93 -28.55
CA SER A 637 20.48 -15.83 -27.99
C SER A 637 20.87 -16.46 -26.65
N ASN A 638 22.09 -16.21 -26.18
CA ASN A 638 22.59 -16.65 -24.89
C ASN A 638 23.53 -15.62 -24.29
N ALA A 639 23.69 -15.68 -22.97
CA ALA A 639 24.59 -14.86 -22.19
C ALA A 639 25.43 -15.75 -21.26
N VAL A 640 26.70 -15.38 -21.06
CA VAL A 640 27.64 -16.13 -20.20
C VAL A 640 27.75 -15.41 -18.86
N PHE A 641 27.17 -15.98 -17.80
CA PHE A 641 27.22 -15.41 -16.46
C PHE A 641 28.32 -16.06 -15.63
N SER A 642 28.88 -15.32 -14.67
CA SER A 642 29.91 -15.82 -13.75
C SER A 642 29.44 -15.67 -12.31
N ARG A 643 29.57 -16.75 -11.51
CA ARG A 643 29.08 -16.79 -10.11
C ARG A 643 30.18 -16.28 -9.19
N ASP A 644 31.36 -16.75 -9.52
CA ASP A 644 32.66 -16.40 -8.98
C ASP A 644 33.63 -16.37 -10.17
N ILE A 645 34.88 -16.01 -9.89
CA ILE A 645 35.96 -15.85 -10.86
C ILE A 645 36.22 -17.07 -11.78
N GLU A 646 35.81 -18.26 -11.35
CA GLU A 646 36.15 -19.53 -11.99
C GLU A 646 34.91 -20.28 -12.53
N GLU A 647 33.71 -19.98 -12.04
CA GLU A 647 32.49 -20.70 -12.44
C GLU A 647 31.63 -19.80 -13.33
N SER A 648 31.66 -20.09 -14.64
CA SER A 648 30.75 -19.50 -15.62
C SER A 648 29.67 -20.49 -16.04
N TRP A 649 28.46 -20.02 -16.30
CA TRP A 649 27.41 -20.79 -16.98
C TRP A 649 26.81 -19.99 -18.13
N ILE A 650 26.36 -20.71 -19.14
CA ILE A 650 25.63 -20.13 -20.27
C ILE A 650 24.14 -20.21 -19.94
N SER A 651 23.42 -19.13 -20.17
CA SER A 651 21.96 -19.15 -20.12
C SER A 651 21.36 -18.58 -21.39
N ASP A 652 20.36 -19.28 -21.89
CA ASP A 652 19.43 -18.89 -22.95
C ASP A 652 18.27 -18.03 -22.42
N VAL A 653 18.17 -17.81 -21.11
CA VAL A 653 17.16 -16.97 -20.47
C VAL A 653 17.85 -15.88 -19.64
N PHE A 654 17.82 -14.66 -20.15
CA PHE A 654 18.42 -13.48 -19.54
C PHE A 654 17.60 -12.23 -19.86
N SER A 655 17.93 -11.10 -19.27
CA SER A 655 17.30 -9.82 -19.59
C SER A 655 18.37 -8.77 -19.92
N VAL A 656 18.11 -7.87 -20.85
CA VAL A 656 19.02 -6.76 -21.19
C VAL A 656 18.49 -5.46 -20.61
N MET A 657 19.34 -4.73 -19.89
CA MET A 657 18.99 -3.46 -19.29
C MET A 657 18.93 -2.37 -20.37
N ALA A 658 17.86 -1.59 -20.38
CA ALA A 658 17.61 -0.53 -21.35
C ALA A 658 17.00 0.71 -20.69
N LEU A 659 17.03 1.84 -21.39
CA LEU A 659 16.35 3.04 -20.90
C LEU A 659 14.83 2.84 -20.86
N ARG A 660 14.23 3.25 -19.73
CA ARG A 660 12.78 3.23 -19.56
C ARG A 660 12.10 4.24 -20.48
N SER A 661 12.73 5.40 -20.69
CA SER A 661 12.20 6.50 -21.52
C SER A 661 13.08 6.72 -22.76
N ASP A 662 12.53 7.33 -23.81
CA ASP A 662 13.36 7.76 -24.93
C ASP A 662 14.35 8.82 -24.46
N PRO A 663 15.60 8.84 -24.97
CA PRO A 663 16.58 9.88 -24.63
C PRO A 663 16.10 11.32 -24.87
N SER A 664 15.14 11.52 -25.78
CA SER A 664 14.54 12.84 -26.06
C SER A 664 13.55 13.29 -24.99
N ASP A 665 13.01 12.37 -24.20
CA ASP A 665 11.96 12.64 -23.22
C ASP A 665 12.57 13.03 -21.85
N THR A 666 13.89 12.92 -21.70
CA THR A 666 14.61 13.28 -20.49
C THR A 666 14.96 14.78 -20.51
N ILE A 667 14.61 15.48 -19.43
CA ILE A 667 15.06 16.87 -19.25
C ILE A 667 16.57 16.78 -19.03
N THR A 668 17.34 17.78 -19.49
CA THR A 668 18.77 17.91 -19.20
C THR A 668 19.04 17.66 -17.72
N HIS A 669 19.48 16.43 -17.41
CA HIS A 669 19.77 16.01 -16.04
C HIS A 669 20.90 16.89 -15.51
N ALA A 670 20.94 17.18 -14.21
CA ALA A 670 22.11 17.86 -13.60
C ALA A 670 23.43 17.09 -13.83
N ALA A 671 23.33 15.81 -14.21
CA ALA A 671 24.44 14.91 -14.55
C ALA A 671 24.89 15.05 -16.02
N SER A 672 24.23 15.91 -16.80
CA SER A 672 24.64 16.25 -18.17
C SER A 672 25.94 17.08 -18.22
N CYS A 673 26.60 17.31 -17.08
CA CYS A 673 28.01 17.68 -17.06
C CYS A 673 28.81 16.56 -17.74
N VAL A 674 29.11 16.76 -19.03
CA VAL A 674 29.71 15.77 -19.93
C VAL A 674 31.15 15.41 -19.54
N GLU A 675 31.83 16.31 -18.83
CA GLU A 675 33.24 16.09 -18.46
C GLU A 675 33.36 14.85 -17.57
N GLY A 676 34.15 13.87 -18.01
CA GLY A 676 34.33 12.56 -17.36
C GLY A 676 33.30 11.47 -17.69
N ALA A 677 32.24 11.78 -18.46
CA ALA A 677 31.23 10.78 -18.82
C ALA A 677 31.75 9.79 -19.87
N MET A 678 31.57 8.49 -19.62
CA MET A 678 31.95 7.40 -20.52
C MET A 678 30.73 6.62 -21.01
N ASP A 679 30.79 6.13 -22.26
CA ASP A 679 29.80 5.24 -22.89
C ASP A 679 28.34 5.63 -22.60
N PRO A 680 27.90 6.84 -23.00
CA PRO A 680 26.59 7.36 -22.64
C PRO A 680 25.46 6.58 -23.32
N THR A 681 24.45 6.23 -22.54
CA THR A 681 23.15 5.74 -22.99
C THR A 681 22.08 6.76 -22.55
N GLY A 682 21.82 7.76 -23.39
CA GLY A 682 20.91 8.86 -23.05
C GLY A 682 21.38 9.63 -21.80
N PRO A 683 20.57 9.74 -20.72
CA PRO A 683 20.99 10.40 -19.49
C PRO A 683 21.96 9.57 -18.63
N LEU A 684 22.07 8.26 -18.89
CA LEU A 684 22.92 7.35 -18.15
C LEU A 684 24.32 7.30 -18.77
N HIS A 685 25.36 7.34 -17.94
CA HIS A 685 26.74 7.28 -18.40
C HIS A 685 27.63 6.75 -17.29
N TRP A 686 28.69 6.07 -17.67
CA TRP A 686 29.68 5.54 -16.76
C TRP A 686 30.60 6.65 -16.26
N ARG A 687 31.11 6.46 -15.05
CA ARG A 687 32.03 7.36 -14.36
C ARG A 687 33.20 6.55 -13.84
N GLU A 688 34.40 7.08 -13.95
CA GLU A 688 35.58 6.42 -13.40
C GLU A 688 35.49 6.43 -11.87
N LEU A 689 35.63 5.27 -11.25
CA LEU A 689 35.63 5.12 -9.79
C LEU A 689 37.04 4.80 -9.27
N TRP A 690 37.82 4.05 -10.04
CA TRP A 690 39.19 3.66 -9.72
C TRP A 690 39.99 3.42 -11.02
N PRO A 691 41.26 3.86 -11.12
CA PRO A 691 42.14 4.32 -10.04
C PRO A 691 41.89 5.75 -9.54
N GLU A 692 41.37 6.64 -10.37
CA GLU A 692 41.04 8.02 -9.99
C GLU A 692 39.52 8.21 -9.98
N GLU A 693 38.96 8.57 -8.82
CA GLU A 693 37.52 8.79 -8.69
C GLU A 693 37.11 10.10 -9.38
N ASP A 694 36.13 10.01 -10.29
CA ASP A 694 35.47 11.18 -10.85
C ASP A 694 34.75 11.97 -9.74
N THR A 695 35.10 13.25 -9.59
CA THR A 695 34.53 14.16 -8.59
C THR A 695 33.01 14.27 -8.65
N CYS A 696 32.39 13.97 -9.79
CA CYS A 696 30.94 13.97 -9.96
C CYS A 696 30.26 12.79 -9.25
N VAL A 697 30.93 11.66 -8.98
CA VAL A 697 30.30 10.46 -8.38
C VAL A 697 29.58 10.79 -7.08
N LYS A 698 30.20 11.62 -6.22
CA LYS A 698 29.59 12.07 -4.97
C LYS A 698 28.28 12.84 -5.17
N SER A 699 28.18 13.65 -6.22
CA SER A 699 26.99 14.45 -6.52
C SER A 699 25.86 13.64 -7.17
N LEU A 700 26.19 12.49 -7.75
CA LEU A 700 25.24 11.63 -8.47
C LEU A 700 24.52 10.64 -7.57
N MET A 701 25.00 10.41 -6.35
CA MET A 701 24.50 9.41 -5.41
C MET A 701 24.00 10.10 -4.13
N ASP A 702 23.09 9.47 -3.39
CA ASP A 702 22.85 9.89 -2.00
C ASP A 702 24.08 9.65 -1.13
N GLU A 703 24.16 10.43 -0.07
CA GLU A 703 25.26 10.38 0.90
C GLU A 703 25.41 9.00 1.57
N GLU A 704 24.32 8.24 1.74
CA GLU A 704 24.38 6.91 2.35
C GLU A 704 25.02 5.89 1.39
N ASN A 705 24.55 5.83 0.14
CA ASN A 705 25.10 4.95 -0.88
C ASN A 705 26.55 5.33 -1.22
N TYR A 706 26.87 6.61 -1.30
CA TYR A 706 28.23 7.08 -1.50
C TYR A 706 29.15 6.66 -0.34
N ARG A 707 28.72 6.86 0.91
CA ARG A 707 29.47 6.41 2.10
C ARG A 707 29.63 4.89 2.11
N GLY A 708 28.60 4.14 1.71
CA GLY A 708 28.65 2.69 1.59
C GLY A 708 29.69 2.22 0.56
N LEU A 709 29.73 2.89 -0.60
CA LEU A 709 30.73 2.67 -1.65
C LEU A 709 32.14 2.95 -1.12
N LYS A 710 32.36 4.13 -0.54
CA LYS A 710 33.65 4.58 0.02
C LYS A 710 34.19 3.69 1.13
N THR A 711 33.32 3.20 2.01
CA THR A 711 33.77 2.45 3.21
C THR A 711 33.98 0.96 2.96
N LYS A 712 33.41 0.40 1.89
CA LYS A 712 33.40 -1.06 1.69
C LYS A 712 33.93 -1.52 0.34
N VAL A 713 33.81 -0.70 -0.71
CA VAL A 713 34.23 -1.05 -2.07
C VAL A 713 35.64 -0.55 -2.37
N LEU A 714 35.96 0.69 -2.03
CA LEU A 714 37.28 1.28 -2.31
C LEU A 714 38.44 0.73 -1.45
N PRO A 715 38.30 0.45 -0.14
CA PRO A 715 39.45 0.04 0.67
C PRO A 715 40.13 -1.26 0.19
N PRO A 716 39.40 -2.30 -0.27
CA PRO A 716 40.02 -3.44 -0.94
C PRO A 716 40.85 -3.06 -2.16
N LEU A 717 40.37 -2.12 -2.98
CA LEU A 717 41.05 -1.69 -4.21
C LEU A 717 42.32 -0.90 -3.90
N GLU A 718 42.25 0.03 -2.96
CA GLU A 718 43.40 0.80 -2.47
C GLU A 718 44.48 -0.12 -1.92
N LYS A 719 44.10 -1.10 -1.09
CA LYS A 719 45.04 -2.10 -0.56
C LYS A 719 45.73 -2.88 -1.69
N ILE A 720 45.01 -3.19 -2.76
CA ILE A 720 45.59 -3.96 -3.88
C ILE A 720 46.51 -3.09 -4.73
N ALA A 721 46.21 -1.80 -4.87
CA ALA A 721 47.11 -0.83 -5.48
C ALA A 721 48.44 -0.76 -4.70
N GLU A 722 48.35 -0.67 -3.37
CA GLU A 722 49.50 -0.68 -2.48
C GLU A 722 50.30 -1.99 -2.61
N ASP A 723 49.62 -3.15 -2.56
CA ASP A 723 50.26 -4.46 -2.69
C ASP A 723 50.98 -4.62 -4.05
N ALA A 724 50.38 -4.14 -5.15
CA ALA A 724 50.99 -4.17 -6.49
C ALA A 724 52.23 -3.26 -6.58
N GLU A 725 52.17 -2.06 -6.00
CA GLU A 725 53.34 -1.15 -5.95
C GLU A 725 54.50 -1.78 -5.17
N TRP A 726 54.21 -2.46 -4.06
CA TRP A 726 55.22 -3.19 -3.29
C TRP A 726 55.84 -4.34 -4.09
N GLU A 727 55.05 -5.12 -4.82
CA GLU A 727 55.57 -6.21 -5.66
C GLU A 727 56.52 -5.68 -6.76
N ASP A 728 56.18 -4.56 -7.40
CA ASP A 728 57.04 -3.91 -8.39
C ASP A 728 58.36 -3.43 -7.79
N ILE A 729 58.32 -2.84 -6.58
CA ILE A 729 59.51 -2.44 -5.84
C ILE A 729 60.38 -3.67 -5.53
N TYR A 730 59.78 -4.74 -5.01
CA TYR A 730 60.51 -5.98 -4.70
C TYR A 730 61.11 -6.62 -5.94
N ALA A 731 60.38 -6.67 -7.06
CA ALA A 731 60.87 -7.21 -8.31
C ALA A 731 62.08 -6.42 -8.82
N ARG A 732 62.02 -5.08 -8.75
CA ARG A 732 63.12 -4.19 -9.16
C ARG A 732 64.33 -4.33 -8.25
N GLU A 733 64.14 -4.35 -6.93
CA GLU A 733 65.22 -4.56 -5.96
C GLU A 733 65.88 -5.94 -6.13
N PHE A 734 65.09 -6.98 -6.35
CA PHE A 734 65.58 -8.33 -6.60
C PHE A 734 66.38 -8.41 -7.90
N GLN A 735 65.91 -7.80 -8.99
CA GLN A 735 66.67 -7.69 -10.24
C GLN A 735 67.99 -6.93 -10.07
N ASN A 736 67.97 -5.80 -9.34
CA ASN A 736 69.16 -5.03 -9.02
C ASN A 736 70.17 -5.87 -8.23
N LEU A 737 69.70 -6.69 -7.28
CA LEU A 737 70.53 -7.60 -6.50
C LEU A 737 71.16 -8.70 -7.37
N MET A 738 70.38 -9.28 -8.30
CA MET A 738 70.88 -10.28 -9.23
C MET A 738 71.94 -9.70 -10.18
N HIS A 739 71.73 -8.48 -10.69
CA HIS A 739 72.73 -7.76 -11.49
C HIS A 739 73.98 -7.41 -10.68
N ALA A 740 73.84 -7.02 -9.41
CA ALA A 740 74.98 -6.76 -8.52
C ALA A 740 75.81 -8.04 -8.28
N LYS A 741 75.15 -9.16 -8.04
CA LYS A 741 75.79 -10.47 -7.84
C LYS A 741 76.51 -10.97 -9.09
N GLN A 742 75.96 -10.69 -10.28
CA GLN A 742 76.60 -11.05 -11.54
C GLN A 742 77.82 -10.18 -11.86
N LYS A 743 77.89 -8.95 -11.34
CA LYS A 743 79.07 -8.09 -11.44
C LYS A 743 80.16 -8.41 -10.42
N SER A 744 79.86 -9.15 -9.35
CA SER A 744 80.81 -9.48 -8.27
C SER A 744 81.46 -10.86 -8.41
N SER A 745 81.46 -11.47 -9.61
CA SER A 745 81.95 -12.84 -9.83
C SER A 745 83.47 -13.05 -9.66
N ASP A 746 84.22 -12.02 -9.27
CA ASP A 746 85.66 -12.13 -8.99
C ASP A 746 86.03 -12.07 -7.48
N GLY A 747 85.05 -12.12 -6.56
CA GLY A 747 85.34 -12.17 -5.12
C GLY A 747 84.30 -12.93 -4.30
N GLU A 748 84.73 -13.95 -3.54
CA GLU A 748 83.93 -14.70 -2.58
C GLU A 748 83.20 -13.76 -1.60
N LEU A 749 81.89 -13.56 -1.82
CA LEU A 749 81.03 -12.88 -0.84
C LEU A 749 80.60 -13.87 0.24
N SER A 750 80.93 -13.52 1.49
CA SER A 750 80.57 -14.25 2.71
C SER A 750 79.06 -14.35 2.89
N SER A 751 78.56 -15.56 3.18
CA SER A 751 77.14 -15.88 3.43
C SER A 751 76.45 -15.04 4.52
N ALA A 752 77.22 -14.29 5.31
CA ALA A 752 76.72 -13.41 6.37
C ALA A 752 76.04 -12.12 5.86
N GLU A 753 76.41 -11.60 4.69
CA GLU A 753 75.80 -10.37 4.14
C GLU A 753 74.43 -10.62 3.50
N ALA A 754 74.22 -11.78 2.89
CA ALA A 754 72.92 -12.18 2.35
C ALA A 754 71.82 -12.29 3.42
N LEU A 755 72.19 -12.62 4.67
CA LEU A 755 71.26 -12.73 5.79
C LEU A 755 70.91 -11.37 6.44
N ARG A 756 71.73 -10.33 6.24
CA ARG A 756 71.39 -8.98 6.75
C ARG A 756 70.27 -8.33 5.95
N TYR A 757 70.14 -8.63 4.66
CA TYR A 757 69.06 -8.09 3.82
C TYR A 757 67.68 -8.68 4.15
N PHE A 758 67.61 -9.96 4.53
CA PHE A 758 66.34 -10.57 4.98
C PHE A 758 65.74 -9.91 6.24
N ARG A 759 66.53 -9.17 7.02
CA ARG A 759 66.05 -8.44 8.20
C ARG A 759 65.45 -7.06 7.89
N VAL A 760 65.58 -6.56 6.66
CA VAL A 760 65.04 -5.25 6.26
C VAL A 760 63.63 -5.36 5.69
N LEU A 761 63.13 -6.58 5.47
CA LEU A 761 61.77 -6.79 4.98
C LEU A 761 60.70 -6.43 6.04
N PRO A 762 59.63 -5.70 5.66
CA PRO A 762 58.60 -5.18 6.57
C PRO A 762 57.77 -6.27 7.28
N PHE A 763 57.80 -7.52 6.82
CA PHE A 763 57.15 -8.65 7.49
C PHE A 763 57.81 -9.07 8.82
N SER A 764 58.99 -8.55 9.14
CA SER A 764 59.73 -8.92 10.36
C SER A 764 59.25 -8.20 11.64
N LYS A 765 58.40 -7.16 11.53
CA LYS A 765 57.99 -6.35 12.69
C LYS A 765 56.78 -6.88 13.48
N ASN A 766 56.02 -7.87 12.98
CA ASN A 766 54.76 -8.30 13.61
C ASN A 766 54.74 -9.74 14.18
N ARG A 767 55.89 -10.40 14.38
CA ARG A 767 55.97 -11.63 15.18
C ARG A 767 56.69 -11.37 16.50
N MET A 768 55.97 -10.85 17.50
CA MET A 768 56.37 -11.10 18.89
C MET A 768 55.96 -12.53 19.25
N VAL A 769 56.95 -13.43 19.27
CA VAL A 769 56.81 -14.76 19.87
C VAL A 769 56.99 -14.60 21.37
N THR A 770 55.91 -14.80 22.14
CA THR A 770 55.97 -14.90 23.60
C THR A 770 56.62 -16.24 23.96
N PRO A 771 57.64 -16.30 24.84
CA PRO A 771 58.22 -17.57 25.25
C PRO A 771 57.27 -18.30 26.20
N ALA A 772 56.94 -19.54 25.86
CA ALA A 772 56.21 -20.45 26.72
C ALA A 772 57.08 -20.84 27.92
N SER A 773 56.63 -20.53 29.14
CA SER A 773 57.17 -21.08 30.37
C SER A 773 56.65 -22.50 30.57
N THR A 774 57.56 -23.45 30.57
CA THR A 774 57.37 -24.81 31.07
C THR A 774 57.02 -24.77 32.55
N ASN A 775 55.92 -25.42 32.93
CA ASN A 775 55.81 -26.11 34.22
C ASN A 775 54.95 -27.36 34.04
N GLU A 776 55.59 -28.49 34.28
CA GLU A 776 55.00 -29.80 34.47
C GLU A 776 54.15 -29.81 35.76
N GLU A 777 53.03 -30.53 35.77
CA GLU A 777 52.72 -31.52 36.80
C GLU A 777 51.44 -32.33 36.47
N ASN A 778 51.65 -33.63 36.23
CA ASN A 778 50.86 -34.80 36.67
C ASN A 778 49.34 -34.67 36.95
N LYS A 779 48.52 -35.48 36.25
CA LYS A 779 47.91 -36.72 36.81
C LYS A 779 46.92 -37.39 35.83
N ASN A 780 47.18 -38.68 35.63
CA ASN A 780 46.30 -39.86 35.60
C ASN A 780 44.98 -39.94 34.81
N ASP A 781 44.92 -41.09 34.12
CA ASP A 781 43.85 -42.09 34.03
C ASP A 781 42.68 -41.91 33.06
N ASP A 782 42.75 -42.81 32.07
CA ASP A 782 41.78 -43.87 31.75
C ASP A 782 40.83 -43.69 30.55
N THR A 783 41.05 -44.61 29.58
CA THR A 783 40.09 -45.48 28.85
C THR A 783 38.69 -44.90 28.52
N ARG A 784 38.12 -45.02 27.31
CA ARG A 784 38.02 -46.19 26.42
C ARG A 784 37.28 -45.82 25.11
N GLU A 785 37.73 -46.40 24.00
CA GLU A 785 36.97 -46.99 22.86
C GLU A 785 35.69 -46.32 22.29
N THR A 786 35.73 -45.99 21.00
CA THR A 786 34.99 -46.63 19.86
C THR A 786 35.11 -45.67 18.65
N GLY A 787 35.56 -46.01 17.45
CA GLY A 787 35.47 -47.26 16.69
C GLY A 787 34.50 -47.04 15.52
N GLY A 788 35.00 -46.90 14.28
CA GLY A 788 34.12 -46.76 13.11
C GLY A 788 34.84 -46.40 11.80
N SER A 789 35.37 -47.42 11.14
CA SER A 789 36.06 -47.42 9.84
C SER A 789 35.08 -47.49 8.64
N MET A 790 35.63 -47.27 7.44
CA MET A 790 35.18 -47.66 6.07
C MET A 790 34.67 -46.52 5.19
N SER A 791 34.97 -46.45 3.89
CA SER A 791 36.01 -47.05 3.03
C SER A 791 35.95 -46.31 1.70
N ALA A 792 37.10 -46.13 1.05
CA ALA A 792 37.21 -45.69 -0.34
C ALA A 792 36.67 -46.76 -1.32
N ASN A 793 36.17 -46.32 -2.48
CA ASN A 793 36.30 -47.04 -3.75
C ASN A 793 36.17 -46.08 -4.95
N GLU A 794 37.28 -45.97 -5.68
CA GLU A 794 37.46 -45.84 -7.13
C GLU A 794 36.55 -46.82 -7.93
N ILE A 795 36.28 -46.78 -9.25
CA ILE A 795 36.58 -45.97 -10.44
C ILE A 795 35.66 -46.52 -11.59
N ASP A 796 35.48 -45.70 -12.63
CA ASP A 796 35.15 -46.00 -14.05
C ASP A 796 33.75 -46.40 -14.56
N GLY A 797 33.39 -45.77 -15.69
CA GLY A 797 32.48 -46.37 -16.68
C GLY A 797 31.84 -45.43 -17.70
N ARG A 798 32.50 -45.24 -18.84
CA ARG A 798 32.04 -44.63 -20.12
C ARG A 798 30.59 -44.91 -20.54
N GLY A 799 30.04 -44.00 -21.36
CA GLY A 799 29.25 -44.41 -22.53
C GLY A 799 28.14 -43.47 -22.99
N ALA A 800 28.41 -42.66 -24.01
CA ALA A 800 27.42 -41.90 -24.76
C ALA A 800 26.41 -42.80 -25.49
N ARG A 801 25.16 -42.33 -25.64
CA ARG A 801 24.36 -42.47 -26.87
C ARG A 801 23.16 -41.52 -26.89
N CYS A 802 23.12 -40.72 -27.95
CA CYS A 802 21.91 -40.07 -28.47
C CYS A 802 20.91 -41.13 -28.94
N SER A 803 19.63 -40.85 -28.77
CA SER A 803 18.58 -41.40 -29.62
C SER A 803 17.40 -40.42 -29.65
N ASP A 804 17.09 -40.01 -30.87
CA ASP A 804 15.89 -39.31 -31.30
C ASP A 804 14.61 -40.03 -30.87
N SER A 805 13.54 -39.26 -30.65
CA SER A 805 12.18 -39.72 -30.92
C SER A 805 11.24 -38.52 -31.08
N ASP A 806 10.86 -38.27 -32.33
CA ASP A 806 9.63 -37.57 -32.70
C ASP A 806 8.40 -38.45 -32.40
N VAL A 807 7.24 -37.77 -32.35
CA VAL A 807 5.88 -38.23 -32.69
C VAL A 807 4.86 -38.39 -31.54
N SER A 808 3.88 -37.46 -31.60
CA SER A 808 2.42 -37.60 -31.41
C SER A 808 1.77 -37.36 -30.04
N ALA A 809 0.77 -36.48 -30.12
CA ALA A 809 -0.34 -36.24 -29.23
C ALA A 809 -1.13 -37.53 -28.87
N ASP A 810 -1.69 -37.59 -27.66
CA ASP A 810 -3.13 -37.38 -27.46
C ASP A 810 -3.54 -37.37 -25.97
N CYS A 811 -4.70 -36.77 -25.74
CA CYS A 811 -5.39 -36.55 -24.47
C CYS A 811 -5.76 -37.84 -23.71
N ALA A 812 -5.72 -37.82 -22.37
CA ALA A 812 -6.64 -38.59 -21.54
C ALA A 812 -6.69 -38.10 -20.07
N GLU A 813 -7.89 -38.19 -19.53
CA GLU A 813 -8.42 -37.72 -18.25
C GLU A 813 -7.82 -38.45 -17.03
N ILE A 814 -7.76 -37.75 -15.88
CA ILE A 814 -7.46 -38.31 -14.57
C ILE A 814 -8.77 -38.44 -13.76
N PRO A 815 -9.18 -39.65 -13.32
CA PRO A 815 -10.27 -39.78 -12.37
C PRO A 815 -9.76 -39.80 -10.93
N LYS A 816 -10.52 -39.12 -10.07
CA LYS A 816 -10.44 -39.17 -8.61
C LYS A 816 -10.81 -40.57 -8.11
N ALA A 817 -10.03 -41.09 -7.15
CA ALA A 817 -10.44 -42.20 -6.31
C ALA A 817 -10.24 -41.82 -4.84
N SER A 818 -11.37 -41.79 -4.14
CA SER A 818 -11.55 -41.97 -2.71
C SER A 818 -11.07 -43.35 -2.27
N ASP A 819 -10.50 -43.49 -1.07
CA ASP A 819 -10.89 -44.60 -0.20
C ASP A 819 -10.61 -44.34 1.28
N GLU A 820 -11.62 -44.67 2.07
CA GLU A 820 -11.65 -44.73 3.52
C GLU A 820 -10.90 -45.98 4.02
N ARG A 821 -10.28 -45.93 5.20
CA ARG A 821 -10.24 -47.10 6.09
C ARG A 821 -10.01 -46.74 7.56
N LEU A 822 -10.86 -47.37 8.36
CA LEU A 822 -11.06 -47.29 9.81
C LEU A 822 -10.05 -48.14 10.62
N VAL A 823 -9.78 -47.66 11.84
CA VAL A 823 -9.63 -48.37 13.15
C VAL A 823 -8.38 -49.23 13.45
N SER A 824 -7.62 -48.84 14.49
CA SER A 824 -7.59 -49.57 15.79
C SER A 824 -6.72 -48.90 16.89
N VAL A 825 -7.40 -48.56 17.99
CA VAL A 825 -7.12 -48.65 19.44
C VAL A 825 -5.71 -49.05 19.95
N THR A 826 -5.13 -48.26 20.88
CA THR A 826 -4.80 -48.66 22.28
C THR A 826 -4.31 -47.50 23.18
N ASP A 827 -4.58 -47.67 24.48
CA ASP A 827 -4.53 -46.78 25.64
C ASP A 827 -3.17 -46.16 26.06
N GLN A 828 -3.18 -45.02 26.77
CA GLN A 828 -2.95 -44.95 28.25
C GLN A 828 -2.83 -43.50 28.80
N THR A 829 -3.79 -43.16 29.68
CA THR A 829 -3.70 -42.46 30.99
C THR A 829 -2.63 -41.38 31.27
N ILE A 830 -3.07 -40.21 31.78
CA ILE A 830 -2.85 -39.73 33.17
C ILE A 830 -3.72 -38.46 33.44
N THR A 831 -4.45 -38.51 34.55
CA THR A 831 -5.29 -37.47 35.20
C THR A 831 -4.43 -36.50 36.06
N PRO A 832 -4.91 -35.30 36.45
CA PRO A 832 -5.75 -35.21 37.65
C PRO A 832 -6.88 -34.15 37.66
N GLN A 833 -8.02 -34.63 38.15
CA GLN A 833 -8.98 -34.05 39.10
C GLN A 833 -8.93 -32.54 39.42
N TYR A 834 -10.06 -31.85 39.18
CA TYR A 834 -10.74 -31.05 40.21
C TYR A 834 -12.26 -31.20 40.07
N GLN A 835 -12.93 -31.39 41.21
CA GLN A 835 -14.35 -31.72 41.36
C GLN A 835 -15.27 -30.50 41.36
N ASN A 836 -16.41 -30.67 40.67
CA ASN A 836 -17.81 -30.36 41.03
C ASN A 836 -18.16 -28.97 41.61
N ARG A 837 -19.07 -28.26 40.92
CA ARG A 837 -20.54 -28.23 41.19
C ARG A 837 -21.23 -27.20 40.28
N GLU A 838 -22.23 -27.62 39.49
CA GLU A 838 -23.64 -27.19 39.58
C GLU A 838 -24.47 -27.68 38.37
N GLN A 839 -25.77 -27.75 38.61
CA GLN A 839 -26.74 -28.65 38.02
C GLN A 839 -27.40 -28.13 36.73
N ALA A 840 -27.52 -29.07 35.78
CA ALA A 840 -28.67 -29.38 34.93
C ALA A 840 -29.78 -28.33 34.73
N GLN A 841 -29.96 -27.93 33.46
CA GLN A 841 -31.26 -27.84 32.79
C GLN A 841 -31.04 -27.92 31.27
N THR A 842 -31.27 -29.09 30.68
CA THR A 842 -31.37 -29.29 29.22
C THR A 842 -32.85 -29.48 28.88
N THR A 843 -33.42 -28.51 28.17
CA THR A 843 -34.72 -28.62 27.51
C THR A 843 -34.54 -29.05 26.07
N ASP A 844 -35.02 -30.25 25.76
CA ASP A 844 -35.20 -30.76 24.39
C ASP A 844 -36.21 -29.92 23.62
N PHE A 845 -35.86 -29.51 22.39
CA PHE A 845 -36.82 -29.08 21.38
C PHE A 845 -36.65 -29.93 20.13
N HIS A 846 -37.57 -30.88 19.95
CA HIS A 846 -37.85 -31.52 18.66
C HIS A 846 -38.58 -30.52 17.76
N THR A 847 -38.00 -30.21 16.60
CA THR A 847 -38.75 -29.63 15.46
C THR A 847 -38.68 -30.56 14.27
N THR A 848 -39.79 -31.26 14.05
CA THR A 848 -40.22 -31.86 12.80
C THR A 848 -40.74 -30.76 11.87
N SER A 849 -40.17 -30.61 10.67
CA SER A 849 -40.94 -30.12 9.52
C SER A 849 -40.35 -30.65 8.21
N ARG A 850 -41.14 -31.53 7.61
CA ARG A 850 -41.02 -32.11 6.28
C ARG A 850 -41.91 -31.25 5.37
N SER A 851 -41.40 -30.71 4.27
CA SER A 851 -42.24 -30.42 3.10
C SER A 851 -41.43 -30.38 1.81
N ASP A 852 -41.88 -31.19 0.88
CA ASP A 852 -41.47 -31.33 -0.51
C ASP A 852 -41.43 -30.02 -1.31
N ARG A 853 -40.53 -29.95 -2.31
CA ARG A 853 -40.93 -29.61 -3.69
C ARG A 853 -39.83 -29.89 -4.73
N SER A 854 -40.06 -30.98 -5.47
CA SER A 854 -40.15 -31.06 -6.94
C SER A 854 -39.19 -30.25 -7.82
N ASN A 855 -38.39 -31.02 -8.56
CA ASN A 855 -37.90 -30.78 -9.92
C ASN A 855 -38.94 -30.10 -10.85
N ARG A 856 -38.45 -29.25 -11.76
CA ARG A 856 -38.81 -29.21 -13.19
C ARG A 856 -37.89 -28.25 -13.98
N LEU A 857 -37.29 -28.82 -15.03
CA LEU A 857 -36.68 -28.26 -16.26
C LEU A 857 -35.59 -27.19 -16.11
#